data_AF-A0AA88MAU2-F1
#
_entry.id   AF-A0AA88MAU2-F1
#
_cell.length_a   1.000
_cell.length_b   1.000
_cell.length_c   1.000
_cell.angle_alpha   90.00
_cell.angle_beta   90.00
_cell.angle_gamma   90.00
#
_symmetry.space_group_name_H-M   'P 1'
#
loop_
_entity.id
_entity.type
_entity.pdbx_description
1 polymer ?
#
loop_
_entity_poly.entity_id
_entity_poly.type
_entity_poly.pdbx_seq_one_letter_code
_entity_poly.pdbx_strand_id
1 'polypeptide(L)'
;MKLKKQVTVCGGAIFCVAVFSLYLMLDRVQHDPGRRQNGGNFPRSQISVLQNRIQQLEQLLEENHQIISHIKDSVLELTDTGAISPSGQLPFRSANGSWVLPFDGRPTFLNIKPQDCQFALGRHGQSDLQMLDVYSLLSFDNVDGGVWKQGFDITYDPTEWDNEPLQVFVVPHSHNDPGWVKTFDKYYFDQTQHILNNMVVKLAEDPRRKFIWSEISYFVKWWESADTQKQEAMRKLILGGQMEIVTGGWVMTDEANSHYFAMIDQLIEGHQWMEKHLGVTPRSGWAVDPFGHSATMPYLLKKAKLTSMLIQRVHYSVKKHFSSTQNLEFMWRQAWDPQSGTDLFCHMMPFYSYDVPHTCGPDPKICCQFDFKRLPGSRINCPWKVPPQAISEANVAERVRTLLDQYRKKSKLFRSKVLLVPLGDDFRYDKALEWDQQYINYQKLFDYMNSHPELHVQAQFGTLTDYFNAVYKANGVGQGMRPPGYPVLSGDFFAYADREDHYWSGYYTSRPFYKNLDRVLESHLRGAEILYSLAVAHARHAGMEGRYPTSDYTLLTDARRNVGLFQHHDAITGTAKEAVVIDYGTRLLRSLIGLKRVIINAAHFLIMKNKDVYRFYQTEPFLETDDRRATQDSLPQRTLIELDASSARYLVLFNPVEQERLCVVTVLVNSVRVRVRTEDGQTLPVQLSAQWSSALQMDGEVYQASFMARLPPLGLAVFHLYDSTDSPMTLRSDTLLRVPGKSQSVHSMDPLPVHSMVADLLPFYIRTQSLTLGFSGTTGLLESIHRKDDPQEVRVQIQFLTYGTRASKDKSGAYLFIPDGIAVPYVQKETPTVRVVEGPLFSEVVTYYQHFQQTIRIHNVPGVDGLSLDITTLVDIRDQNNKELAMRLVTDIQSEDRFYTDLNGLQIQPRRYFQKLPLQANFYPMPTMAYIQDSQYRLTLHTAQALGVTSLASGQLEVIMDRRLMQDDNRGLGQGLKDNKRTANRFRLLLERRSSGSRTVDSGPVSFPSLLSHLTSTILNHEVLALPVIPKKRGIPLLRTFSPLATALPCDVHLLNLRSIQSQDANSPSPHTALLLHRLGLDCGLEIQNPGFNCTTTQGKLAVSGLFRSLDLHLLQPMSLTLMYSEPPLSNNSVITLEPMELSTFKLKLH
;
A
#
# COMPACT_ATOMS: atom_id res chain seq x y z
N MET A 1 -51.76 4.31 36.18
CA MET A 1 -51.16 5.09 37.30
C MET A 1 -51.84 4.66 38.61
N LYS A 2 -51.09 4.55 39.72
CA LYS A 2 -51.52 4.20 41.11
C LYS A 2 -51.59 2.72 41.54
N LEU A 3 -50.53 1.93 41.30
CA LEU A 3 -50.21 0.78 42.18
C LEU A 3 -48.71 0.52 42.42
N LYS A 4 -47.81 1.34 41.84
CA LYS A 4 -46.35 1.18 41.95
C LYS A 4 -45.67 2.01 43.06
N LYS A 5 -46.41 2.85 43.81
CA LYS A 5 -45.80 3.77 44.80
C LYS A 5 -45.84 3.30 46.27
N GLN A 6 -46.52 2.20 46.61
CA GLN A 6 -46.56 1.70 48.00
C GLN A 6 -45.57 0.56 48.31
N VAL A 7 -45.11 -0.18 47.30
CA VAL A 7 -44.16 -1.30 47.51
C VAL A 7 -42.73 -0.79 47.73
N THR A 8 -42.36 0.34 47.14
CA THR A 8 -41.01 0.93 47.23
C THR A 8 -40.72 1.52 48.61
N VAL A 9 -41.74 2.06 49.29
CA VAL A 9 -41.59 2.70 50.60
C VAL A 9 -41.43 1.66 51.72
N CYS A 10 -42.10 0.51 51.62
CA CYS A 10 -41.94 -0.59 52.59
C CYS A 10 -40.61 -1.35 52.42
N GLY A 11 -40.11 -1.51 51.18
CA GLY A 11 -38.82 -2.14 50.93
C GLY A 11 -37.63 -1.32 51.43
N GLY A 12 -37.69 0.01 51.29
CA GLY A 12 -36.63 0.92 51.75
C GLY A 12 -36.46 0.95 53.27
N ALA A 13 -37.56 0.82 54.02
CA ALA A 13 -37.52 0.81 55.49
C ALA A 13 -36.84 -0.44 56.06
N ILE A 14 -37.06 -1.61 55.45
CA ILE A 14 -36.47 -2.89 55.88
C ILE A 14 -34.96 -2.91 55.61
N PHE A 15 -34.54 -2.39 54.45
CA PHE A 15 -33.13 -2.32 54.08
C PHE A 15 -32.34 -1.37 55.01
N CYS A 16 -32.91 -0.22 55.37
CA CYS A 16 -32.25 0.71 56.28
C CYS A 16 -32.07 0.12 57.69
N VAL A 17 -33.05 -0.63 58.21
CA VAL A 17 -32.95 -1.28 59.53
C VAL A 17 -31.87 -2.38 59.54
N ALA A 18 -31.74 -3.14 58.45
CA ALA A 18 -30.72 -4.18 58.32
C ALA A 18 -29.30 -3.59 58.29
N VAL A 19 -29.09 -2.52 57.54
CA VAL A 19 -27.79 -1.85 57.43
C VAL A 19 -27.39 -1.16 58.74
N PHE A 20 -28.34 -0.50 59.42
CA PHE A 20 -28.08 0.15 60.72
C PHE A 20 -27.77 -0.87 61.83
N SER A 21 -28.40 -2.05 61.79
CA SER A 21 -28.13 -3.14 62.74
C SER A 21 -26.74 -3.75 62.54
N LEU A 22 -26.30 -3.85 61.28
CA LEU A 22 -24.95 -4.33 60.94
C LEU A 22 -23.87 -3.32 61.36
N TYR A 23 -24.15 -2.03 61.19
CA TYR A 23 -23.24 -0.95 61.57
C TYR A 23 -23.07 -0.87 63.09
N LEU A 24 -24.16 -1.02 63.87
CA LEU A 24 -24.10 -1.07 65.34
C LEU A 24 -23.40 -2.32 65.89
N MET A 25 -23.43 -3.45 65.17
CA MET A 25 -22.64 -4.64 65.56
C MET A 25 -21.14 -4.44 65.34
N LEU A 26 -20.76 -3.80 64.24
CA LEU A 26 -19.35 -3.55 63.91
C LEU A 26 -18.73 -2.47 64.80
N ASP A 27 -19.50 -1.43 65.14
CA ASP A 27 -19.07 -0.31 65.99
C ASP A 27 -18.79 -0.75 67.44
N ARG A 28 -19.45 -1.84 67.92
CA ARG A 28 -19.24 -2.40 69.26
C ARG A 28 -17.98 -3.25 69.44
N VAL A 29 -17.30 -3.69 68.38
CA VAL A 29 -16.10 -4.53 68.50
C VAL A 29 -14.80 -3.72 68.34
N GLN A 30 -14.87 -2.48 67.83
CA GLN A 30 -13.71 -1.61 67.58
C GLN A 30 -13.17 -0.82 68.79
N HIS A 31 -13.68 -0.98 70.03
CA HIS A 31 -13.21 -0.23 71.20
C HIS A 31 -12.37 -1.05 72.20
N ASP A 32 -11.04 -0.97 72.00
CA ASP A 32 -10.02 -0.52 72.97
C ASP A 32 -9.76 -1.35 74.29
N PRO A 33 -8.71 -1.06 75.10
CA PRO A 33 -7.51 -1.89 75.18
C PRO A 33 -7.11 -2.27 76.64
N GLY A 34 -6.21 -3.25 76.78
CA GLY A 34 -5.32 -3.35 77.95
C GLY A 34 -5.87 -3.95 79.25
N ARG A 35 -5.62 -5.26 79.46
CA ARG A 35 -4.91 -5.77 80.65
C ARG A 35 -4.53 -7.24 80.49
N ARG A 36 -3.25 -7.51 80.79
CA ARG A 36 -2.57 -8.79 80.85
C ARG A 36 -3.35 -9.86 81.62
N GLN A 37 -3.59 -10.99 80.97
CA GLN A 37 -3.56 -12.39 81.45
C GLN A 37 -4.44 -13.20 80.50
N ASN A 38 -4.03 -14.39 80.05
CA ASN A 38 -4.90 -15.31 79.31
C ASN A 38 -5.39 -14.77 77.94
N GLY A 39 -5.53 -15.64 76.94
CA GLY A 39 -6.10 -15.20 75.65
C GLY A 39 -6.00 -16.27 74.58
N GLY A 40 -7.15 -16.83 74.20
CA GLY A 40 -7.27 -18.09 73.47
C GLY A 40 -6.94 -18.03 71.98
N ASN A 41 -6.32 -19.12 71.51
CA ASN A 41 -6.17 -19.50 70.11
C ASN A 41 -7.53 -19.86 69.49
N PHE A 42 -7.94 -19.13 68.45
CA PHE A 42 -8.96 -19.59 67.50
C PHE A 42 -8.32 -20.34 66.32
N PRO A 43 -8.90 -21.44 65.81
CA PRO A 43 -8.24 -22.33 64.85
C PRO A 43 -8.23 -21.76 63.42
N ARG A 44 -7.06 -21.78 62.77
CA ARG A 44 -6.75 -21.26 61.42
C ARG A 44 -7.52 -21.92 60.25
N SER A 45 -8.36 -22.93 60.47
CA SER A 45 -9.10 -23.62 59.39
C SER A 45 -10.44 -22.98 59.02
N GLN A 46 -10.99 -22.07 59.83
CA GLN A 46 -12.30 -21.45 59.57
C GLN A 46 -12.21 -20.07 58.87
N ILE A 47 -11.09 -19.36 58.98
CA ILE A 47 -10.89 -18.04 58.35
C ILE A 47 -10.76 -18.17 56.83
N SER A 48 -10.10 -19.21 56.33
CA SER A 48 -9.96 -19.45 54.88
C SER A 48 -11.29 -19.81 54.20
N VAL A 49 -12.22 -20.46 54.91
CA VAL A 49 -13.56 -20.78 54.40
C VAL A 49 -14.44 -19.53 54.32
N LEU A 50 -14.29 -18.61 55.29
CA LEU A 50 -15.01 -17.32 55.28
C LEU A 50 -14.47 -16.38 54.21
N GLN A 51 -13.16 -16.34 54.00
CA GLN A 51 -12.53 -15.53 52.95
C GLN A 51 -12.93 -16.01 51.54
N ASN A 52 -12.99 -17.32 51.32
CA ASN A 52 -13.53 -17.89 50.08
C ASN A 52 -15.01 -17.57 49.86
N ARG A 53 -15.84 -17.56 50.92
CA ARG A 53 -17.27 -17.21 50.78
C ARG A 53 -17.50 -15.73 50.52
N ILE A 54 -16.67 -14.85 51.09
CA ILE A 54 -16.74 -13.40 50.80
C ILE A 54 -16.35 -13.13 49.35
N GLN A 55 -15.29 -13.77 48.85
CA GLN A 55 -14.86 -13.62 47.45
C GLN A 55 -15.91 -14.18 46.46
N GLN A 56 -16.60 -15.27 46.83
CA GLN A 56 -17.72 -15.81 46.06
C GLN A 56 -18.95 -14.89 46.06
N LEU A 57 -19.20 -14.20 47.18
CA LEU A 57 -20.29 -13.22 47.30
C LEU A 57 -19.99 -11.94 46.53
N GLU A 58 -18.75 -11.47 46.50
CA GLU A 58 -18.33 -10.33 45.68
C GLU A 58 -18.46 -10.64 44.19
N GLN A 59 -18.05 -11.84 43.75
CA GLN A 59 -18.20 -12.26 42.36
C GLN A 59 -19.67 -12.38 41.93
N LEU A 60 -20.55 -12.88 42.81
CA LEU A 60 -22.00 -12.95 42.57
C LEU A 60 -22.69 -11.57 42.61
N LEU A 61 -22.12 -10.60 43.34
CA LEU A 61 -22.59 -9.21 43.37
C LEU A 61 -22.18 -8.45 42.09
N GLU A 62 -20.99 -8.72 41.57
CA GLU A 62 -20.50 -8.19 40.29
C GLU A 62 -21.32 -8.76 39.11
N GLU A 63 -21.58 -10.07 39.11
CA GLU A 63 -22.43 -10.72 38.11
C GLU A 63 -23.88 -10.18 38.16
N ASN A 64 -24.44 -9.95 39.35
CA ASN A 64 -25.76 -9.33 39.47
C ASN A 64 -25.79 -7.86 39.06
N HIS A 65 -24.72 -7.08 39.31
CA HIS A 65 -24.63 -5.70 38.81
C HIS A 65 -24.55 -5.65 37.28
N GLN A 66 -23.80 -6.57 36.66
CA GLN A 66 -23.76 -6.72 35.21
C GLN A 66 -25.11 -7.13 34.64
N ILE A 67 -25.80 -8.11 35.25
CA ILE A 67 -27.14 -8.55 34.82
C ILE A 67 -28.16 -7.42 34.96
N ILE A 68 -28.12 -6.63 36.04
CA ILE A 68 -29.02 -5.48 36.24
C ILE A 68 -28.69 -4.35 35.26
N SER A 69 -27.42 -4.11 34.92
CA SER A 69 -27.06 -3.16 33.86
C SER A 69 -27.54 -3.65 32.49
N HIS A 70 -27.40 -4.94 32.19
CA HIS A 70 -27.91 -5.54 30.96
C HIS A 70 -29.44 -5.48 30.88
N ILE A 71 -30.17 -5.68 31.98
CA ILE A 71 -31.64 -5.53 31.98
C ILE A 71 -32.03 -4.06 31.85
N LYS A 72 -31.28 -3.13 32.45
CA LYS A 72 -31.53 -1.69 32.35
C LYS A 72 -31.26 -1.16 30.94
N ASP A 73 -30.19 -1.62 30.30
CA ASP A 73 -29.84 -1.30 28.92
C ASP A 73 -30.83 -1.98 27.95
N SER A 74 -31.23 -3.23 28.23
CA SER A 74 -32.28 -3.92 27.46
C SER A 74 -33.64 -3.22 27.55
N VAL A 75 -34.00 -2.63 28.70
CA VAL A 75 -35.27 -1.91 28.88
C VAL A 75 -35.23 -0.49 28.31
N LEU A 76 -34.07 0.17 28.34
CA LEU A 76 -33.87 1.51 27.74
C LEU A 76 -33.80 1.44 26.20
N GLU A 77 -33.16 0.42 25.62
CA GLU A 77 -33.26 0.13 24.18
C GLU A 77 -34.71 -0.16 23.76
N LEU A 78 -35.51 -0.78 24.64
CA LEU A 78 -36.92 -1.07 24.37
C LEU A 78 -37.86 0.14 24.52
N THR A 79 -37.44 1.26 25.11
CA THR A 79 -38.33 2.41 25.38
C THR A 79 -37.92 3.74 24.76
N ASP A 80 -36.70 3.89 24.20
CA ASP A 80 -36.21 5.20 23.74
C ASP A 80 -35.94 5.34 22.22
N THR A 81 -36.75 4.66 21.40
CA THR A 81 -37.08 5.17 20.07
C THR A 81 -38.59 5.09 19.87
N GLY A 82 -39.28 6.16 20.27
CA GLY A 82 -40.70 6.40 19.98
C GLY A 82 -40.97 6.63 18.49
N ALA A 83 -40.70 5.61 17.66
CA ALA A 83 -41.17 5.46 16.31
C ALA A 83 -41.83 4.08 16.18
N ILE A 84 -43.01 3.94 16.80
CA ILE A 84 -43.89 2.80 16.50
C ILE A 84 -44.34 2.99 15.05
N SER A 85 -43.68 2.27 14.15
CA SER A 85 -44.08 2.14 12.75
C SER A 85 -45.51 1.57 12.68
N PRO A 86 -46.46 2.23 11.99
CA PRO A 86 -47.70 1.57 11.63
C PRO A 86 -47.36 0.61 10.47
N SER A 87 -47.28 -0.69 10.80
CA SER A 87 -47.17 -1.82 9.86
C SER A 87 -45.93 -1.86 8.92
N GLY A 88 -44.99 -2.77 9.21
CA GLY A 88 -44.25 -3.57 8.23
C GLY A 88 -43.38 -2.86 7.16
N GLN A 89 -42.07 -2.77 7.43
CA GLN A 89 -40.97 -2.87 6.45
C GLN A 89 -40.91 -1.86 5.26
N LEU A 90 -41.05 -0.55 5.49
CA LEU A 90 -40.69 0.46 4.47
C LEU A 90 -39.77 1.56 5.03
N PRO A 91 -38.74 1.99 4.27
CA PRO A 91 -37.99 3.21 4.58
C PRO A 91 -38.89 4.43 4.70
N PHE A 92 -38.62 5.30 5.68
CA PHE A 92 -39.40 6.53 5.90
C PHE A 92 -38.50 7.73 6.16
N ARG A 93 -39.03 8.95 6.03
CA ARG A 93 -38.31 10.17 6.42
C ARG A 93 -38.56 10.50 7.89
N SER A 94 -37.50 10.74 8.65
CA SER A 94 -37.57 11.26 10.02
C SER A 94 -38.06 12.71 10.06
N ALA A 95 -38.46 13.19 11.23
CA ALA A 95 -38.84 14.60 11.45
C ALA A 95 -37.71 15.59 11.08
N ASN A 96 -36.45 15.15 11.13
CA ASN A 96 -35.27 15.94 10.74
C ASN A 96 -34.94 15.81 9.23
N GLY A 97 -35.84 15.23 8.43
CA GLY A 97 -35.71 15.10 6.97
C GLY A 97 -34.78 13.98 6.48
N SER A 98 -34.05 13.29 7.35
CA SER A 98 -33.16 12.17 6.97
C SER A 98 -33.94 10.86 6.75
N TRP A 99 -33.51 10.05 5.79
CA TRP A 99 -34.07 8.71 5.56
C TRP A 99 -33.71 7.73 6.67
N VAL A 100 -34.71 7.01 7.17
CA VAL A 100 -34.60 5.93 8.14
C VAL A 100 -34.90 4.62 7.43
N LEU A 101 -33.88 3.75 7.39
CA LEU A 101 -34.01 2.40 6.84
C LEU A 101 -34.33 1.42 7.98
N PRO A 102 -35.28 0.49 7.82
CA PRO A 102 -35.47 -0.60 8.77
C PRO A 102 -34.25 -1.52 8.71
N PHE A 103 -33.42 -1.49 9.76
CA PHE A 103 -32.24 -2.35 9.88
C PHE A 103 -32.62 -3.73 10.43
N ASP A 104 -31.79 -4.73 10.16
CA ASP A 104 -31.98 -6.12 10.63
C ASP A 104 -31.79 -6.28 12.15
N GLY A 105 -31.62 -5.17 12.90
CA GLY A 105 -31.51 -5.15 14.36
C GLY A 105 -30.35 -5.98 14.92
N ARG A 106 -29.41 -6.42 14.07
CA ARG A 106 -28.28 -7.23 14.53
C ARG A 106 -27.34 -6.32 15.33
N PRO A 107 -27.07 -6.63 16.60
CA PRO A 107 -26.17 -5.81 17.41
C PRO A 107 -24.78 -5.82 16.79
N THR A 108 -24.20 -4.62 16.64
CA THR A 108 -22.81 -4.45 16.22
C THR A 108 -21.95 -4.13 17.44
N PHE A 109 -20.85 -4.83 17.63
CA PHE A 109 -19.88 -4.51 18.67
C PHE A 109 -18.45 -4.52 18.14
N LEU A 110 -17.64 -3.64 18.73
CA LEU A 110 -16.21 -3.58 18.52
C LEU A 110 -15.51 -3.80 19.86
N ASN A 111 -14.70 -4.86 19.95
CA ASN A 111 -13.94 -5.17 21.15
C ASN A 111 -12.45 -5.17 20.84
N ILE A 112 -11.78 -4.05 21.12
CA ILE A 112 -10.32 -3.94 21.02
C ILE A 112 -9.73 -4.28 22.39
N LYS A 113 -8.84 -5.27 22.44
CA LYS A 113 -8.16 -5.64 23.68
C LYS A 113 -7.25 -4.49 24.14
N PRO A 114 -7.25 -4.11 25.43
CA PRO A 114 -6.45 -3.00 25.91
C PRO A 114 -4.94 -3.10 25.61
N GLN A 115 -4.39 -4.32 25.54
CA GLN A 115 -2.99 -4.55 25.18
C GLN A 115 -2.67 -4.14 23.74
N ASP A 116 -3.61 -4.29 22.82
CA ASP A 116 -3.39 -3.95 21.41
C ASP A 116 -3.30 -2.44 21.19
N CYS A 117 -3.90 -1.67 22.11
CA CYS A 117 -3.78 -0.22 22.15
C CYS A 117 -2.47 0.29 22.78
N GLN A 118 -1.73 -0.57 23.49
CA GLN A 118 -0.46 -0.16 24.11
C GLN A 118 0.67 0.01 23.08
N PHE A 119 0.56 -0.63 21.91
CA PHE A 119 1.60 -0.54 20.89
C PHE A 119 1.80 0.89 20.39
N ALA A 120 0.73 1.59 20.01
CA ALA A 120 0.81 2.98 19.54
C ALA A 120 1.14 3.99 20.66
N LEU A 121 0.80 3.67 21.91
CA LEU A 121 1.13 4.50 23.08
C LEU A 121 2.52 4.20 23.65
N GLY A 122 3.17 3.15 23.17
CA GLY A 122 4.44 2.65 23.69
C GLY A 122 5.59 3.60 23.40
N ARG A 123 6.67 3.49 24.18
CA ARG A 123 7.94 4.14 23.83
C ARG A 123 8.58 3.35 22.69
N HIS A 124 8.61 3.94 21.50
CA HIS A 124 9.30 3.37 20.35
C HIS A 124 10.81 3.60 20.45
N GLY A 125 11.59 2.74 19.79
CA GLY A 125 13.05 2.71 19.92
C GLY A 125 13.71 4.03 19.53
N GLN A 126 14.64 4.51 20.36
CA GLN A 126 15.54 5.60 19.96
C GLN A 126 16.59 5.07 18.97
N SER A 127 16.60 5.63 17.77
CA SER A 127 17.69 5.45 16.80
C SER A 127 18.79 6.49 17.05
N ASP A 128 20.04 6.14 16.73
CA ASP A 128 21.16 7.09 16.79
C ASP A 128 20.98 8.23 15.77
N LEU A 129 20.36 7.94 14.63
CA LEU A 129 20.04 8.88 13.55
C LEU A 129 18.55 8.78 13.22
N GLN A 130 17.79 9.84 13.43
CA GLN A 130 16.39 9.94 13.02
C GLN A 130 16.31 10.95 11.87
N MET A 131 15.80 10.54 10.69
CA MET A 131 15.92 11.35 9.48
C MET A 131 15.18 12.70 9.52
N LEU A 132 14.07 12.82 10.24
CA LEU A 132 13.36 14.11 10.44
C LEU A 132 14.18 15.07 11.32
N ASP A 133 14.91 14.54 12.32
CA ASP A 133 15.85 15.32 13.12
C ASP A 133 17.08 15.73 12.30
N VAL A 134 17.60 14.83 11.46
CA VAL A 134 18.67 15.15 10.50
C VAL A 134 18.21 16.25 9.54
N TYR A 135 17.00 16.16 8.98
CA TYR A 135 16.43 17.22 8.13
C TYR A 135 16.28 18.53 8.89
N SER A 136 15.93 18.49 10.17
CA SER A 136 15.85 19.70 11.01
C SER A 136 17.23 20.33 11.22
N LEU A 137 18.28 19.52 11.37
CA LEU A 137 19.67 19.95 11.54
C LEU A 137 20.28 20.58 10.27
N LEU A 138 20.04 19.98 9.09
CA LEU A 138 20.73 20.38 7.86
C LEU A 138 20.31 21.77 7.36
N SER A 139 21.27 22.57 6.92
CA SER A 139 21.05 23.86 6.24
C SER A 139 20.54 23.70 4.80
N PHE A 140 20.86 22.57 4.15
CA PHE A 140 20.61 22.32 2.72
C PHE A 140 21.24 23.38 1.79
N ASP A 141 22.38 23.92 2.19
CA ASP A 141 23.22 24.77 1.36
C ASP A 141 23.85 23.97 0.21
N ASN A 142 23.86 24.56 -0.98
CA ASN A 142 24.44 23.96 -2.20
C ASN A 142 25.78 24.64 -2.55
N VAL A 143 26.74 24.55 -1.62
CA VAL A 143 28.10 25.12 -1.80
C VAL A 143 28.94 24.21 -2.70
N ASP A 144 29.69 24.79 -3.64
CA ASP A 144 30.63 24.05 -4.50
C ASP A 144 31.78 23.45 -3.67
N GLY A 145 31.77 22.12 -3.56
CA GLY A 145 32.78 21.33 -2.83
C GLY A 145 34.09 21.07 -3.58
N GLY A 146 34.29 21.67 -4.76
CA GLY A 146 35.50 21.49 -5.58
C GLY A 146 35.33 20.41 -6.63
N VAL A 147 36.24 19.42 -6.68
CA VAL A 147 36.15 18.31 -7.64
C VAL A 147 34.97 17.40 -7.33
N TRP A 148 34.72 17.16 -6.04
CA TRP A 148 33.46 16.60 -5.56
C TRP A 148 32.48 17.74 -5.29
N LYS A 149 31.72 18.09 -6.34
CA LYS A 149 30.88 19.29 -6.38
C LYS A 149 29.92 19.46 -5.21
N GLN A 150 29.41 18.37 -4.65
CA GLN A 150 28.39 18.37 -3.61
C GLN A 150 28.92 17.99 -2.23
N GLY A 151 30.23 17.85 -2.08
CA GLY A 151 30.86 17.46 -0.83
C GLY A 151 31.87 18.47 -0.35
N PHE A 152 33.08 17.98 -0.10
CA PHE A 152 34.22 18.72 0.44
C PHE A 152 35.52 18.08 -0.04
N ASP A 153 36.64 18.78 0.12
CA ASP A 153 37.95 18.22 -0.21
C ASP A 153 38.33 17.13 0.79
N ILE A 154 38.70 15.95 0.29
CA ILE A 154 39.00 14.79 1.13
C ILE A 154 40.51 14.59 1.19
N THR A 155 41.05 14.66 2.40
CA THR A 155 42.47 14.40 2.70
C THR A 155 42.62 13.18 3.60
N TYR A 156 43.78 12.52 3.55
CA TYR A 156 44.12 11.37 4.38
C TYR A 156 45.60 11.42 4.81
N ASP A 157 45.94 10.73 5.89
CA ASP A 157 47.34 10.54 6.30
C ASP A 157 47.99 9.44 5.43
N PRO A 158 49.15 9.68 4.80
CA PRO A 158 49.84 8.67 4.00
C PRO A 158 50.11 7.34 4.72
N THR A 159 50.25 7.36 6.05
CA THR A 159 50.60 6.20 6.91
C THR A 159 49.39 5.44 7.46
N GLU A 160 48.17 5.86 7.09
CA GLU A 160 46.92 5.33 7.67
C GLU A 160 46.72 3.81 7.46
N TRP A 161 47.32 3.24 6.42
CA TRP A 161 47.17 1.82 6.07
C TRP A 161 48.38 0.95 6.43
N ASP A 162 49.41 1.51 7.07
CA ASP A 162 50.66 0.80 7.36
C ASP A 162 50.43 -0.46 8.23
N ASN A 163 49.49 -0.37 9.18
CA ASN A 163 49.15 -1.46 10.11
C ASN A 163 48.03 -2.38 9.61
N GLU A 164 47.18 -1.89 8.70
CA GLU A 164 46.05 -2.64 8.17
C GLU A 164 45.79 -2.16 6.73
N PRO A 165 46.11 -3.00 5.71
CA PRO A 165 45.95 -2.64 4.32
C PRO A 165 44.50 -2.31 3.94
N LEU A 166 44.34 -1.39 2.99
CA LEU A 166 43.04 -1.10 2.39
C LEU A 166 42.57 -2.31 1.56
N GLN A 167 41.41 -2.88 1.87
CA GLN A 167 40.79 -3.93 1.06
C GLN A 167 39.81 -3.30 0.07
N VAL A 168 40.02 -3.46 -1.24
CA VAL A 168 39.20 -2.88 -2.29
C VAL A 168 38.51 -3.98 -3.10
N PHE A 169 37.16 -3.95 -3.08
CA PHE A 169 36.32 -4.80 -3.90
C PHE A 169 35.73 -3.99 -5.05
N VAL A 170 36.25 -4.22 -6.26
CA VAL A 170 35.67 -3.66 -7.48
C VAL A 170 34.56 -4.60 -7.93
N VAL A 171 33.32 -4.10 -8.04
CA VAL A 171 32.12 -4.91 -8.28
C VAL A 171 31.51 -4.58 -9.65
N PRO A 172 31.82 -5.36 -10.71
CA PRO A 172 31.22 -5.19 -12.02
C PRO A 172 29.71 -5.40 -12.01
N HIS A 173 28.96 -4.49 -12.63
CA HIS A 173 27.51 -4.58 -12.77
C HIS A 173 27.02 -3.98 -14.10
N SER A 174 25.76 -4.26 -14.44
CA SER A 174 25.06 -3.63 -15.56
C SER A 174 23.63 -3.32 -15.14
N HIS A 175 23.25 -2.04 -15.12
CA HIS A 175 21.88 -1.62 -14.79
C HIS A 175 20.99 -1.81 -16.02
N ASN A 176 19.94 -2.64 -15.94
CA ASN A 176 19.13 -3.05 -17.09
C ASN A 176 17.66 -2.75 -16.83
N ASP A 177 17.21 -1.54 -17.21
CA ASP A 177 15.82 -1.12 -17.04
C ASP A 177 14.84 -2.03 -17.78
N PRO A 178 13.88 -2.68 -17.08
CA PRO A 178 12.80 -3.47 -17.67
C PRO A 178 11.73 -2.65 -18.41
N GLY A 179 12.18 -1.68 -19.20
CA GLY A 179 11.41 -0.70 -19.96
C GLY A 179 11.63 0.73 -19.43
N TRP A 180 12.07 1.65 -20.29
CA TRP A 180 12.28 3.07 -19.95
C TRP A 180 12.24 3.90 -21.22
N VAL A 181 13.35 3.98 -21.96
CA VAL A 181 13.42 4.59 -23.29
C VAL A 181 13.02 3.61 -24.39
N LYS A 182 13.25 2.32 -24.17
CA LYS A 182 12.78 1.21 -25.01
C LYS A 182 11.86 0.30 -24.20
N THR A 183 11.04 -0.51 -24.85
CA THR A 183 10.21 -1.51 -24.17
C THR A 183 11.07 -2.61 -23.58
N PHE A 184 10.52 -3.36 -22.62
CA PHE A 184 11.16 -4.53 -22.02
C PHE A 184 11.76 -5.46 -23.10
N ASP A 185 10.95 -5.88 -24.06
CA ASP A 185 11.38 -6.79 -25.13
C ASP A 185 12.41 -6.15 -26.08
N LYS A 186 12.29 -4.85 -26.38
CA LYS A 186 13.24 -4.18 -27.28
C LYS A 186 14.63 -4.05 -26.64
N TYR A 187 14.70 -3.69 -25.35
CA TYR A 187 15.97 -3.72 -24.62
C TYR A 187 16.57 -5.12 -24.57
N TYR A 188 15.73 -6.15 -24.38
CA TYR A 188 16.19 -7.53 -24.38
C TYR A 188 16.95 -7.89 -25.65
N PHE A 189 16.32 -7.68 -26.82
CA PHE A 189 16.91 -8.04 -28.10
C PHE A 189 18.05 -7.12 -28.53
N ASP A 190 17.97 -5.82 -28.22
CA ASP A 190 18.99 -4.86 -28.65
C ASP A 190 20.27 -4.96 -27.79
N GLN A 191 20.17 -5.30 -26.49
CA GLN A 191 21.26 -5.12 -25.51
C GLN A 191 21.35 -6.24 -24.47
N THR A 192 20.31 -6.48 -23.66
CA THR A 192 20.40 -7.36 -22.47
C THR A 192 20.74 -8.81 -22.80
N GLN A 193 20.21 -9.37 -23.89
CA GLN A 193 20.56 -10.72 -24.33
C GLN A 193 22.06 -10.83 -24.63
N HIS A 194 22.67 -9.80 -25.23
CA HIS A 194 24.10 -9.77 -25.52
C HIS A 194 24.94 -9.67 -24.25
N ILE A 195 24.50 -8.88 -23.27
CA ILE A 195 25.15 -8.78 -21.95
C ILE A 195 25.22 -10.15 -21.28
N LEU A 196 24.09 -10.86 -21.19
CA LEU A 196 24.02 -12.17 -20.56
C LEU A 196 24.79 -13.24 -21.33
N ASN A 197 24.73 -13.24 -22.67
CA ASN A 197 25.54 -14.16 -23.48
C ASN A 197 27.05 -13.93 -23.27
N ASN A 198 27.50 -12.67 -23.28
CA ASN A 198 28.89 -12.34 -23.02
C ASN A 198 29.30 -12.69 -21.60
N MET A 199 28.42 -12.53 -20.61
CA MET A 199 28.67 -12.88 -19.21
C MET A 199 29.05 -14.36 -19.05
N VAL A 200 28.31 -15.27 -19.70
CA VAL A 200 28.60 -16.72 -19.67
C VAL A 200 30.00 -17.02 -20.20
N VAL A 201 30.37 -16.39 -21.33
CA VAL A 201 31.67 -16.63 -21.98
C VAL A 201 32.80 -15.98 -21.21
N LYS A 202 32.66 -14.68 -20.89
CA LYS A 202 33.73 -13.85 -20.37
C LYS A 202 34.03 -14.12 -18.91
N LEU A 203 33.07 -14.52 -18.08
CA LEU A 203 33.41 -14.93 -16.71
C LEU A 203 34.19 -16.26 -16.68
N ALA A 204 33.91 -17.18 -17.61
CA ALA A 204 34.59 -18.48 -17.64
C ALA A 204 36.06 -18.40 -18.09
N GLU A 205 36.48 -17.31 -18.76
CA GLU A 205 37.86 -17.12 -19.23
C GLU A 205 38.88 -16.92 -18.09
N ASP A 206 38.47 -16.41 -16.93
CA ASP A 206 39.35 -16.20 -15.77
C ASP A 206 38.55 -16.32 -14.46
N PRO A 207 38.89 -17.26 -13.57
CA PRO A 207 38.14 -17.52 -12.33
C PRO A 207 38.14 -16.34 -11.34
N ARG A 208 39.02 -15.35 -11.53
CA ARG A 208 39.07 -14.13 -10.72
C ARG A 208 37.96 -13.14 -11.08
N ARG A 209 37.35 -13.25 -12.26
CA ARG A 209 36.30 -12.32 -12.71
C ARG A 209 35.02 -12.51 -11.92
N LYS A 210 34.40 -11.39 -11.51
CA LYS A 210 33.15 -11.34 -10.73
C LYS A 210 32.14 -10.42 -11.39
N PHE A 211 30.84 -10.72 -11.27
CA PHE A 211 29.77 -9.86 -11.76
C PHE A 211 28.52 -9.97 -10.88
N ILE A 212 27.75 -8.89 -10.77
CA ILE A 212 26.43 -8.91 -10.10
C ILE A 212 25.28 -8.66 -11.09
N TRP A 213 24.13 -9.30 -10.86
CA TRP A 213 22.91 -9.12 -11.64
C TRP A 213 21.69 -8.92 -10.73
N SER A 214 20.77 -8.02 -11.11
CA SER A 214 19.62 -7.63 -10.29
C SER A 214 18.28 -8.07 -10.88
N GLU A 215 17.98 -7.74 -12.14
CA GLU A 215 16.62 -7.86 -12.71
C GLU A 215 16.31 -9.30 -13.18
N ILE A 216 15.60 -10.06 -12.35
CA ILE A 216 15.25 -11.45 -12.67
C ILE A 216 14.33 -11.56 -13.89
N SER A 217 13.47 -10.58 -14.16
CA SER A 217 12.62 -10.55 -15.35
C SER A 217 13.40 -10.78 -16.65
N TYR A 218 14.53 -10.09 -16.83
CA TYR A 218 15.41 -10.29 -17.98
C TYR A 218 16.16 -11.61 -17.92
N PHE A 219 16.61 -12.02 -16.75
CA PHE A 219 17.32 -13.28 -16.57
C PHE A 219 16.45 -14.48 -16.94
N VAL A 220 15.18 -14.49 -16.53
CA VAL A 220 14.19 -15.52 -16.91
C VAL A 220 13.98 -15.53 -18.41
N LYS A 221 13.76 -14.36 -19.02
CA LYS A 221 13.57 -14.25 -20.48
C LYS A 221 14.78 -14.79 -21.25
N TRP A 222 15.99 -14.52 -20.77
CA TRP A 222 17.21 -15.09 -21.33
C TRP A 222 17.27 -16.60 -21.14
N TRP A 223 17.04 -17.07 -19.91
CA TRP A 223 17.09 -18.47 -19.53
C TRP A 223 16.17 -19.34 -20.38
N GLU A 224 14.94 -18.90 -20.61
CA GLU A 224 13.94 -19.61 -21.43
C GLU A 224 14.36 -19.75 -22.91
N SER A 225 15.24 -18.86 -23.41
CA SER A 225 15.76 -18.91 -24.79
C SER A 225 17.16 -19.51 -24.91
N ALA A 226 17.88 -19.66 -23.80
CA ALA A 226 19.22 -20.20 -23.75
C ALA A 226 19.20 -21.73 -23.90
N ASP A 227 20.16 -22.28 -24.64
CA ASP A 227 20.36 -23.73 -24.71
C ASP A 227 20.86 -24.28 -23.36
N THR A 228 20.69 -25.60 -23.17
CA THR A 228 21.06 -26.27 -21.92
C THR A 228 22.54 -26.11 -21.57
N GLN A 229 23.44 -25.99 -22.55
CA GLN A 229 24.87 -25.81 -22.27
C GLN A 229 25.15 -24.43 -21.66
N LYS A 230 24.53 -23.36 -22.18
CA LYS A 230 24.61 -22.01 -21.61
C LYS A 230 23.96 -21.93 -20.24
N GLN A 231 22.82 -22.58 -20.05
CA GLN A 231 22.13 -22.65 -18.76
C GLN A 231 23.04 -23.29 -17.69
N GLU A 232 23.66 -24.44 -17.99
CA GLU A 232 24.57 -25.09 -17.04
C GLU A 232 25.87 -24.32 -16.82
N ALA A 233 26.42 -23.68 -17.86
CA ALA A 233 27.58 -22.81 -17.72
C ALA A 233 27.28 -21.62 -16.79
N MET A 234 26.13 -20.96 -16.98
CA MET A 234 25.68 -19.88 -16.09
C MET A 234 25.46 -20.38 -14.66
N ARG A 235 24.79 -21.53 -14.49
CA ARG A 235 24.59 -22.14 -13.17
C ARG A 235 25.92 -22.42 -12.48
N LYS A 236 26.93 -22.91 -13.21
CA LYS A 236 28.29 -23.15 -12.67
C LYS A 236 28.97 -21.85 -12.23
N LEU A 237 28.83 -20.76 -13.00
CA LEU A 237 29.36 -19.45 -12.62
C LEU A 237 28.71 -18.89 -11.35
N ILE A 238 27.40 -19.11 -11.21
CA ILE A 238 26.64 -18.72 -10.01
C ILE A 238 27.09 -19.53 -8.79
N LEU A 239 27.09 -20.86 -8.90
CA LEU A 239 27.50 -21.74 -7.80
C LEU A 239 28.99 -21.59 -7.44
N GLY A 240 29.83 -21.21 -8.41
CA GLY A 240 31.24 -20.87 -8.21
C GLY A 240 31.47 -19.46 -7.65
N GLY A 241 30.41 -18.66 -7.44
CA GLY A 241 30.48 -17.31 -6.89
C GLY A 241 31.14 -16.29 -7.82
N GLN A 242 31.28 -16.57 -9.12
CA GLN A 242 31.73 -15.59 -10.11
C GLN A 242 30.58 -14.67 -10.57
N MET A 243 29.35 -15.18 -10.53
CA MET A 243 28.14 -14.41 -10.79
C MET A 243 27.29 -14.43 -9.52
N GLU A 244 26.91 -13.26 -9.01
CA GLU A 244 25.99 -13.15 -7.88
C GLU A 244 24.70 -12.47 -8.33
N ILE A 245 23.57 -13.05 -7.95
CA ILE A 245 22.28 -12.36 -8.06
C ILE A 245 22.04 -11.56 -6.78
N VAL A 246 21.88 -10.25 -6.93
CA VAL A 246 21.60 -9.29 -5.85
C VAL A 246 20.13 -8.89 -5.87
N THR A 247 19.55 -8.62 -4.70
CA THR A 247 18.11 -8.47 -4.46
C THR A 247 17.30 -9.72 -4.82
N GLY A 248 17.29 -10.14 -6.08
CA GLY A 248 16.55 -11.28 -6.58
C GLY A 248 15.09 -11.01 -6.94
N GLY A 249 14.67 -9.74 -6.95
CA GLY A 249 13.33 -9.33 -7.38
C GLY A 249 13.13 -9.46 -8.88
N TRP A 250 11.88 -9.54 -9.32
CA TRP A 250 11.52 -9.48 -10.74
C TRP A 250 12.06 -8.20 -11.40
N VAL A 251 12.06 -7.09 -10.66
CA VAL A 251 12.61 -5.78 -11.07
C VAL A 251 13.31 -5.11 -9.88
N MET A 252 14.08 -4.06 -10.16
CA MET A 252 14.43 -3.06 -9.16
C MET A 252 13.24 -2.11 -8.98
N THR A 253 12.49 -2.30 -7.90
CA THR A 253 11.19 -1.67 -7.66
C THR A 253 11.31 -0.19 -7.31
N ASP A 254 10.36 0.64 -7.76
CA ASP A 254 10.13 1.97 -7.20
C ASP A 254 9.81 1.87 -5.70
N GLU A 255 10.33 2.80 -4.91
CA GLU A 255 10.12 2.81 -3.46
C GLU A 255 9.14 3.89 -3.00
N ALA A 256 8.62 4.74 -3.90
CA ALA A 256 7.67 5.80 -3.54
C ALA A 256 6.21 5.42 -3.83
N ASN A 257 5.90 5.02 -5.07
CA ASN A 257 4.53 4.82 -5.53
C ASN A 257 4.05 3.37 -5.40
N SER A 258 4.96 2.40 -5.31
CA SER A 258 4.60 0.99 -5.19
C SER A 258 3.92 0.69 -3.86
N HIS A 259 2.91 -0.16 -3.90
CA HIS A 259 2.28 -0.70 -2.69
C HIS A 259 2.99 -1.98 -2.23
N TYR A 260 3.05 -2.20 -0.92
CA TYR A 260 3.81 -3.30 -0.34
C TYR A 260 3.32 -4.68 -0.80
N PHE A 261 2.05 -4.83 -1.20
CA PHE A 261 1.54 -6.04 -1.86
C PHE A 261 2.34 -6.37 -3.12
N ALA A 262 2.41 -5.45 -4.09
CA ALA A 262 3.14 -5.68 -5.34
C ALA A 262 4.66 -5.77 -5.12
N MET A 263 5.22 -5.04 -4.16
CA MET A 263 6.65 -5.15 -3.78
C MET A 263 7.00 -6.56 -3.28
N ILE A 264 6.12 -7.17 -2.48
CA ILE A 264 6.29 -8.54 -1.98
C ILE A 264 6.06 -9.55 -3.11
N ASP A 265 5.01 -9.34 -3.92
CA ASP A 265 4.63 -10.28 -4.98
C ASP A 265 5.72 -10.42 -6.04
N GLN A 266 6.32 -9.31 -6.48
CA GLN A 266 7.44 -9.31 -7.43
C GLN A 266 8.71 -9.93 -6.84
N LEU A 267 8.93 -9.78 -5.53
CA LEU A 267 10.06 -10.39 -4.84
C LEU A 267 9.87 -11.91 -4.72
N ILE A 268 8.66 -12.38 -4.41
CA ILE A 268 8.30 -13.80 -4.43
C ILE A 268 8.51 -14.40 -5.82
N GLU A 269 8.05 -13.72 -6.88
CA GLU A 269 8.18 -14.23 -8.26
C GLU A 269 9.64 -14.47 -8.63
N GLY A 270 10.53 -13.50 -8.36
CA GLY A 270 11.95 -13.66 -8.61
C GLY A 270 12.61 -14.73 -7.73
N HIS A 271 12.31 -14.72 -6.42
CA HIS A 271 12.86 -15.67 -5.44
C HIS A 271 12.48 -17.11 -5.74
N GLN A 272 11.19 -17.40 -5.96
CA GLN A 272 10.73 -18.75 -6.26
C GLN A 272 11.30 -19.26 -7.59
N TRP A 273 11.43 -18.39 -8.59
CA TRP A 273 12.05 -18.77 -9.85
C TRP A 273 13.52 -19.17 -9.65
N MET A 274 14.30 -18.40 -8.90
CA MET A 274 15.71 -18.72 -8.62
C MET A 274 15.86 -20.00 -7.80
N GLU A 275 15.06 -20.18 -6.75
CA GLU A 275 15.11 -21.38 -5.92
C GLU A 275 14.87 -22.63 -6.78
N LYS A 276 13.85 -22.59 -7.66
CA LYS A 276 13.47 -23.71 -8.51
C LYS A 276 14.50 -24.02 -9.61
N HIS A 277 15.06 -23.00 -10.28
CA HIS A 277 15.88 -23.21 -11.49
C HIS A 277 17.38 -23.19 -11.23
N LEU A 278 17.82 -22.49 -10.18
CA LEU A 278 19.23 -22.25 -9.87
C LEU A 278 19.66 -22.83 -8.52
N GLY A 279 18.72 -23.02 -7.58
CA GLY A 279 19.02 -23.52 -6.23
C GLY A 279 19.80 -22.52 -5.37
N VAL A 280 19.62 -21.20 -5.61
CA VAL A 280 20.34 -20.14 -4.91
C VAL A 280 19.42 -19.17 -4.19
N THR A 281 19.96 -18.47 -3.19
CA THR A 281 19.27 -17.45 -2.39
C THR A 281 20.09 -16.16 -2.35
N PRO A 282 19.49 -15.00 -2.65
CA PRO A 282 20.18 -13.71 -2.50
C PRO A 282 20.56 -13.44 -1.05
N ARG A 283 21.66 -12.70 -0.85
CA ARG A 283 22.15 -12.31 0.49
C ARG A 283 21.98 -10.83 0.77
N SER A 284 22.02 -10.02 -0.29
CA SER A 284 22.16 -8.57 -0.21
C SER A 284 21.23 -7.88 -1.21
N GLY A 285 20.57 -6.82 -0.79
CA GLY A 285 19.80 -5.95 -1.66
C GLY A 285 20.68 -4.96 -2.42
N TRP A 286 20.27 -4.61 -3.63
CA TRP A 286 20.91 -3.65 -4.52
C TRP A 286 19.83 -2.77 -5.15
N ALA A 287 19.79 -1.49 -4.74
CA ALA A 287 18.80 -0.51 -5.18
C ALA A 287 19.52 0.79 -5.56
N VAL A 288 20.09 0.85 -6.77
CA VAL A 288 20.88 2.01 -7.21
C VAL A 288 20.08 3.11 -7.90
N ASP A 289 18.89 2.78 -8.41
CA ASP A 289 18.14 3.68 -9.28
C ASP A 289 16.69 4.05 -8.86
N PRO A 290 16.07 3.53 -7.77
CA PRO A 290 14.85 4.15 -7.23
C PRO A 290 15.09 5.61 -6.81
N PHE A 291 14.15 6.53 -7.10
CA PHE A 291 14.35 7.98 -6.95
C PHE A 291 14.09 8.49 -5.52
N GLY A 292 14.90 8.02 -4.58
CA GLY A 292 14.65 8.11 -3.14
C GLY A 292 14.26 6.73 -2.59
N HIS A 293 14.48 6.51 -1.29
CA HIS A 293 14.36 5.20 -0.68
C HIS A 293 13.43 5.20 0.53
N SER A 294 12.63 4.13 0.63
CA SER A 294 11.61 3.92 1.65
C SER A 294 12.11 2.97 2.73
N ALA A 295 11.75 3.25 3.99
CA ALA A 295 11.99 2.32 5.09
C ALA A 295 11.23 0.99 4.92
N THR A 296 10.27 0.88 4.00
CA THR A 296 9.60 -0.40 3.70
C THR A 296 10.57 -1.44 3.13
N MET A 297 11.46 -1.06 2.21
CA MET A 297 12.36 -2.01 1.54
C MET A 297 13.25 -2.81 2.50
N PRO A 298 14.01 -2.20 3.45
CA PRO A 298 14.83 -2.96 4.39
C PRO A 298 14.01 -3.94 5.24
N TYR A 299 12.77 -3.59 5.61
CA TYR A 299 11.89 -4.49 6.35
C TYR A 299 11.51 -5.73 5.53
N LEU A 300 11.12 -5.55 4.27
CA LEU A 300 10.77 -6.66 3.39
C LEU A 300 11.98 -7.58 3.14
N LEU A 301 13.15 -7.01 2.85
CA LEU A 301 14.38 -7.77 2.64
C LEU A 301 14.80 -8.54 3.91
N LYS A 302 14.69 -7.91 5.10
CA LYS A 302 14.95 -8.58 6.38
C LYS A 302 14.00 -9.76 6.62
N LYS A 303 12.70 -9.59 6.35
CA LYS A 303 11.71 -10.66 6.46
C LYS A 303 11.87 -11.76 5.38
N ALA A 304 12.54 -11.44 4.27
CA ALA A 304 13.03 -12.39 3.27
C ALA A 304 14.40 -13.02 3.64
N LYS A 305 14.94 -12.74 4.83
CA LYS A 305 16.21 -13.24 5.39
C LYS A 305 17.48 -12.73 4.70
N LEU A 306 17.41 -11.63 3.96
CA LEU A 306 18.62 -10.90 3.54
C LEU A 306 19.24 -10.21 4.76
N THR A 307 20.56 -10.02 4.72
CA THR A 307 21.33 -9.49 5.85
C THR A 307 21.85 -8.09 5.62
N SER A 308 21.89 -7.64 4.37
CA SER A 308 22.40 -6.32 4.01
C SER A 308 21.71 -5.76 2.76
N MET A 309 21.88 -4.46 2.52
CA MET A 309 21.42 -3.80 1.30
C MET A 309 22.31 -2.62 0.94
N LEU A 310 22.22 -2.18 -0.31
CA LEU A 310 22.85 -0.96 -0.80
C LEU A 310 21.83 -0.04 -1.45
N ILE A 311 21.96 1.26 -1.18
CA ILE A 311 21.16 2.36 -1.75
C ILE A 311 22.04 3.44 -2.36
N GLN A 312 21.48 4.26 -3.25
CA GLN A 312 22.23 5.32 -3.94
C GLN A 312 21.51 6.66 -4.02
N ARG A 313 20.29 6.78 -4.52
CA ARG A 313 19.68 8.08 -4.82
C ARG A 313 19.08 8.73 -3.57
N VAL A 314 19.96 9.30 -2.76
CA VAL A 314 19.64 10.07 -1.56
C VAL A 314 20.04 11.53 -1.77
N HIS A 315 19.30 12.46 -1.17
CA HIS A 315 19.56 13.90 -1.28
C HIS A 315 21.04 14.23 -1.04
N TYR A 316 21.64 15.04 -1.92
CA TYR A 316 23.08 15.33 -1.89
C TYR A 316 23.58 15.92 -0.57
N SER A 317 22.82 16.81 0.08
CA SER A 317 23.15 17.34 1.42
C SER A 317 23.17 16.26 2.51
N VAL A 318 22.31 15.24 2.42
CA VAL A 318 22.33 14.09 3.36
C VAL A 318 23.59 13.26 3.13
N LYS A 319 23.94 12.97 1.86
CA LYS A 319 25.20 12.29 1.51
C LYS A 319 26.42 13.06 2.03
N LYS A 320 26.46 14.39 1.86
CA LYS A 320 27.53 15.26 2.37
C LYS A 320 27.66 15.14 3.89
N HIS A 321 26.55 15.26 4.60
CA HIS A 321 26.54 15.16 6.06
C HIS A 321 27.01 13.77 6.53
N PHE A 322 26.43 12.69 6.01
CA PHE A 322 26.80 11.33 6.40
C PHE A 322 28.22 10.98 6.00
N SER A 323 28.75 11.55 4.91
CA SER A 323 30.16 11.41 4.55
C SER A 323 31.08 12.10 5.56
N SER A 324 30.71 13.30 6.02
CA SER A 324 31.51 14.05 7.01
C SER A 324 31.51 13.42 8.40
N THR A 325 30.47 12.65 8.74
CA THR A 325 30.31 11.99 10.04
C THR A 325 30.50 10.46 9.97
N GLN A 326 30.94 9.93 8.83
CA GLN A 326 31.12 8.49 8.57
C GLN A 326 29.89 7.64 8.91
N ASN A 327 28.70 8.15 8.58
CA ASN A 327 27.39 7.51 8.82
C ASN A 327 26.75 6.97 7.53
N LEU A 328 27.52 6.75 6.47
CA LEU A 328 27.03 6.16 5.22
C LEU A 328 26.70 4.66 5.34
N GLU A 329 27.14 4.02 6.43
CA GLU A 329 26.81 2.63 6.74
C GLU A 329 26.10 2.58 8.08
N PHE A 330 24.91 1.96 8.13
CA PHE A 330 24.03 2.01 9.29
C PHE A 330 23.11 0.79 9.36
N MET A 331 22.62 0.48 10.56
CA MET A 331 21.50 -0.45 10.72
C MET A 331 20.20 0.32 10.45
N TRP A 332 19.54 0.05 9.33
CA TRP A 332 18.27 0.69 9.01
C TRP A 332 17.13 -0.05 9.71
N ARG A 333 16.51 0.62 10.69
CA ARG A 333 15.47 0.09 11.56
C ARG A 333 14.13 0.75 11.27
N GLN A 334 13.05 -0.02 11.40
CA GLN A 334 11.70 0.55 11.40
C GLN A 334 11.49 1.41 12.63
N ALA A 335 10.92 2.61 12.46
CA ALA A 335 10.79 3.58 13.54
C ALA A 335 9.93 3.08 14.72
N TRP A 336 9.07 2.08 14.51
CA TRP A 336 8.26 1.47 15.59
C TRP A 336 8.97 0.37 16.37
N ASP A 337 10.10 -0.16 15.89
CA ASP A 337 10.78 -1.32 16.47
C ASP A 337 11.70 -0.91 17.65
N PRO A 338 11.45 -1.39 18.88
CA PRO A 338 12.28 -1.09 20.03
C PRO A 338 13.48 -2.03 20.21
N GLN A 339 13.48 -3.22 19.58
CA GLN A 339 14.33 -4.37 19.97
C GLN A 339 15.29 -4.85 18.86
N SER A 340 15.53 -4.05 17.81
CA SER A 340 16.44 -4.35 16.68
C SER A 340 16.01 -5.51 15.76
N GLY A 341 14.80 -6.04 15.93
CA GLY A 341 14.30 -7.18 15.15
C GLY A 341 14.17 -6.90 13.65
N THR A 342 14.07 -5.62 13.27
CA THR A 342 13.91 -5.14 11.90
C THR A 342 15.18 -4.59 11.27
N ASP A 343 16.31 -4.62 12.00
CA ASP A 343 17.57 -4.04 11.53
C ASP A 343 18.10 -4.76 10.28
N LEU A 344 18.37 -3.99 9.23
CA LEU A 344 19.11 -4.42 8.05
C LEU A 344 20.34 -3.53 7.84
N PHE A 345 21.52 -4.12 7.65
CA PHE A 345 22.74 -3.35 7.43
C PHE A 345 22.71 -2.70 6.05
N CYS A 346 22.72 -1.38 5.99
CA CYS A 346 22.59 -0.61 4.77
C CYS A 346 23.89 0.13 4.45
N HIS A 347 24.33 0.05 3.20
CA HIS A 347 25.38 0.88 2.64
C HIS A 347 24.78 1.95 1.73
N MET A 348 24.97 3.22 2.07
CA MET A 348 24.65 4.36 1.20
C MET A 348 25.89 4.76 0.41
N MET A 349 25.80 4.69 -0.92
CA MET A 349 26.86 5.18 -1.78
C MET A 349 27.04 6.71 -1.62
N PRO A 350 28.28 7.26 -1.64
CA PRO A 350 28.55 8.64 -1.21
C PRO A 350 28.32 9.71 -2.28
N PHE A 351 28.38 9.34 -3.56
CA PHE A 351 28.49 10.30 -4.66
C PHE A 351 27.23 10.40 -5.52
N TYR A 352 27.29 11.25 -6.54
CA TYR A 352 26.15 11.70 -7.35
C TYR A 352 25.44 10.58 -8.14
N SER A 353 26.19 9.66 -8.75
CA SER A 353 25.66 8.60 -9.62
C SER A 353 26.29 7.24 -9.29
N TYR A 354 25.71 6.16 -9.84
CA TYR A 354 26.26 4.81 -9.80
C TYR A 354 27.15 4.48 -11.01
N ASP A 355 27.35 5.43 -11.93
CA ASP A 355 28.27 5.28 -13.06
C ASP A 355 29.75 5.27 -12.60
N VAL A 356 30.63 4.70 -13.43
CA VAL A 356 32.07 4.60 -13.13
C VAL A 356 32.72 5.93 -12.70
N PRO A 357 32.45 7.08 -13.36
CA PRO A 357 32.97 8.37 -12.93
C PRO A 357 32.62 8.77 -11.49
N HIS A 358 31.51 8.30 -10.92
CA HIS A 358 31.08 8.65 -9.57
C HIS A 358 31.16 7.47 -8.58
N THR A 359 31.90 6.41 -8.89
CA THR A 359 32.02 5.25 -7.98
C THR A 359 33.45 4.96 -7.53
N CYS A 360 34.47 5.38 -8.29
CA CYS A 360 35.86 5.12 -7.92
C CYS A 360 36.36 6.01 -6.77
N GLY A 361 35.85 7.24 -6.65
CA GLY A 361 36.32 8.25 -5.71
C GLY A 361 35.69 9.63 -5.99
N PRO A 362 36.13 10.69 -5.28
CA PRO A 362 35.49 11.99 -5.32
C PRO A 362 35.70 12.80 -6.61
N ASP A 363 36.75 12.55 -7.40
CA ASP A 363 37.03 13.29 -8.62
C ASP A 363 36.59 12.52 -9.87
N PRO A 364 35.43 12.88 -10.48
CA PRO A 364 34.93 12.17 -11.65
C PRO A 364 35.78 12.38 -12.90
N LYS A 365 36.60 13.44 -12.97
CA LYS A 365 37.60 13.62 -14.04
C LYS A 365 38.68 12.56 -13.97
N ILE A 366 39.04 12.10 -12.77
CA ILE A 366 40.01 11.02 -12.57
C ILE A 366 39.32 9.67 -12.79
N CYS A 367 38.19 9.43 -12.12
CA CYS A 367 37.48 8.14 -12.21
C CYS A 367 37.06 7.78 -13.64
N CYS A 368 36.67 8.76 -14.46
CA CYS A 368 36.33 8.53 -15.85
C CYS A 368 37.51 7.94 -16.67
N GLN A 369 38.76 8.19 -16.27
CA GLN A 369 39.96 7.61 -16.90
C GLN A 369 40.16 6.12 -16.59
N PHE A 370 39.34 5.55 -15.71
CA PHE A 370 39.30 4.12 -15.38
C PHE A 370 38.01 3.45 -15.87
N ASP A 371 37.18 4.18 -16.62
CA ASP A 371 36.12 3.60 -17.42
C ASP A 371 36.66 3.23 -18.81
N PHE A 372 37.16 2.01 -18.97
CA PHE A 372 37.82 1.60 -20.21
C PHE A 372 36.86 1.43 -21.40
N LYS A 373 35.53 1.50 -21.22
CA LYS A 373 34.59 1.65 -22.35
C LYS A 373 34.77 2.99 -23.06
N ARG A 374 35.35 3.98 -22.40
CA ARG A 374 35.59 5.35 -22.92
C ARG A 374 36.96 5.53 -23.56
N LEU A 375 37.69 4.43 -23.83
CA LEU A 375 38.97 4.47 -24.56
C LEU A 375 38.82 5.19 -25.91
N PRO A 376 39.85 5.94 -26.35
CA PRO A 376 39.83 6.62 -27.63
C PRO A 376 39.43 5.68 -28.78
N GLY A 377 38.51 6.14 -29.63
CA GLY A 377 37.88 5.32 -30.68
C GLY A 377 36.53 4.71 -30.30
N SER A 378 36.12 4.81 -29.03
CA SER A 378 34.76 4.49 -28.58
C SER A 378 33.74 5.57 -28.98
N ARG A 379 32.45 5.24 -28.90
CA ARG A 379 31.34 6.19 -29.11
C ARG A 379 31.07 7.07 -27.88
N ILE A 380 31.65 6.75 -26.73
CA ILE A 380 31.44 7.44 -25.46
C ILE A 380 32.78 8.00 -25.00
N ASN A 381 32.79 9.27 -24.60
CA ASN A 381 33.99 9.98 -24.14
C ASN A 381 33.82 10.45 -22.68
N CYS A 382 34.91 10.88 -22.06
CA CYS A 382 34.86 11.54 -20.76
C CYS A 382 34.44 13.01 -20.88
N PRO A 383 33.35 13.45 -20.23
CA PRO A 383 32.91 14.85 -20.25
C PRO A 383 33.97 15.83 -19.74
N TRP A 384 34.85 15.38 -18.84
CA TRP A 384 35.95 16.16 -18.27
C TRP A 384 37.20 16.25 -19.17
N LYS A 385 37.10 15.85 -20.44
CA LYS A 385 38.12 16.02 -21.49
C LYS A 385 39.47 15.32 -21.26
N VAL A 386 39.54 14.40 -20.30
CA VAL A 386 40.71 13.53 -20.09
C VAL A 386 40.27 12.08 -20.36
N PRO A 387 40.70 11.47 -21.48
CA PRO A 387 40.30 10.10 -21.81
C PRO A 387 41.04 9.07 -20.96
N PRO A 388 40.46 7.86 -20.78
CA PRO A 388 41.19 6.72 -20.24
C PRO A 388 42.35 6.30 -21.16
N GLN A 389 43.33 5.61 -20.58
CA GLN A 389 44.48 5.06 -21.31
C GLN A 389 44.57 3.56 -21.04
N ALA A 390 44.92 2.77 -22.05
CA ALA A 390 45.17 1.35 -21.84
C ALA A 390 46.35 1.16 -20.87
N ILE A 391 46.20 0.23 -19.94
CA ILE A 391 47.19 -0.07 -18.91
C ILE A 391 48.28 -0.94 -19.53
N SER A 392 49.51 -0.46 -19.38
CA SER A 392 50.74 -1.05 -19.89
C SER A 392 51.80 -1.05 -18.79
N GLU A 393 52.86 -1.81 -18.96
CA GLU A 393 53.99 -1.83 -18.02
C GLU A 393 54.62 -0.43 -17.85
N ALA A 394 54.57 0.41 -18.89
CA ALA A 394 55.14 1.76 -18.87
C ALA A 394 54.33 2.77 -18.03
N ASN A 395 53.01 2.59 -17.89
CA ASN A 395 52.14 3.55 -17.19
C ASN A 395 51.50 3.00 -15.90
N VAL A 396 51.51 1.69 -15.67
CA VAL A 396 50.76 1.05 -14.56
C VAL A 396 51.10 1.67 -13.20
N ALA A 397 52.36 2.00 -12.92
CA ALA A 397 52.77 2.60 -11.65
C ALA A 397 52.14 3.99 -11.40
N GLU A 398 52.10 4.85 -12.43
CA GLU A 398 51.48 6.18 -12.35
C GLU A 398 49.94 6.08 -12.28
N ARG A 399 49.36 5.15 -13.06
CA ARG A 399 47.92 4.90 -13.03
C ARG A 399 47.44 4.33 -11.70
N VAL A 400 48.21 3.42 -11.10
CA VAL A 400 47.93 2.86 -9.76
C VAL A 400 47.98 3.96 -8.71
N ARG A 401 49.01 4.82 -8.70
CA ARG A 401 49.07 5.96 -7.77
C ARG A 401 47.84 6.86 -7.88
N THR A 402 47.43 7.17 -9.12
CA THR A 402 46.26 8.01 -9.40
C THR A 402 44.94 7.36 -8.93
N LEU A 403 44.74 6.06 -9.20
CA LEU A 403 43.53 5.36 -8.77
C LEU A 403 43.48 5.12 -7.26
N LEU A 404 44.62 4.76 -6.68
CA LEU A 404 44.72 4.47 -5.25
C LEU A 404 44.48 5.72 -4.40
N ASP A 405 44.89 6.90 -4.86
CA ASP A 405 44.49 8.18 -4.23
C ASP A 405 42.96 8.31 -4.15
N GLN A 406 42.24 7.99 -5.22
CA GLN A 406 40.78 8.04 -5.25
C GLN A 406 40.15 7.01 -4.29
N TYR A 407 40.68 5.78 -4.27
CA TYR A 407 40.24 4.75 -3.33
C TYR A 407 40.47 5.15 -1.88
N ARG A 408 41.65 5.68 -1.55
CA ARG A 408 41.99 6.17 -0.21
C ARG A 408 41.11 7.34 0.22
N LYS A 409 40.84 8.30 -0.67
CA LYS A 409 39.86 9.37 -0.41
C LYS A 409 38.47 8.81 -0.14
N LYS A 410 37.99 7.89 -0.98
CA LYS A 410 36.68 7.28 -0.79
C LYS A 410 36.59 6.52 0.54
N SER A 411 37.62 5.78 0.94
CA SER A 411 37.61 5.03 2.19
C SER A 411 37.50 5.91 3.44
N LYS A 412 37.94 7.18 3.38
CA LYS A 412 37.77 8.12 4.51
C LYS A 412 36.32 8.42 4.86
N LEU A 413 35.40 8.18 3.93
CA LEU A 413 33.96 8.41 4.14
C LEU A 413 33.29 7.27 4.92
N PHE A 414 34.00 6.16 5.15
CA PHE A 414 33.51 4.96 5.79
C PHE A 414 34.29 4.63 7.06
N ARG A 415 33.74 3.75 7.90
CA ARG A 415 34.33 3.40 9.20
C ARG A 415 35.37 2.28 9.12
N SER A 416 35.24 1.38 8.14
CA SER A 416 36.15 0.25 7.95
C SER A 416 37.17 0.53 6.85
N LYS A 417 38.28 -0.25 6.83
CA LYS A 417 39.25 -0.25 5.72
C LYS A 417 38.86 -1.21 4.59
N VAL A 418 37.58 -1.51 4.47
CA VAL A 418 36.99 -2.32 3.39
C VAL A 418 36.19 -1.38 2.49
N LEU A 419 36.53 -1.33 1.21
CA LEU A 419 35.99 -0.39 0.26
C LEU A 419 35.23 -1.10 -0.86
N LEU A 420 33.99 -0.68 -1.06
CA LEU A 420 33.17 -1.06 -2.21
C LEU A 420 33.39 -0.08 -3.37
N VAL A 421 33.65 -0.60 -4.57
CA VAL A 421 33.80 0.21 -5.80
C VAL A 421 32.96 -0.40 -6.93
N PRO A 422 31.72 0.05 -7.15
CA PRO A 422 30.92 -0.40 -8.29
C PRO A 422 31.58 -0.05 -9.63
N LEU A 423 31.57 -0.98 -10.58
CA LEU A 423 32.13 -0.82 -11.92
C LEU A 423 31.04 -1.15 -12.96
N GLY A 424 30.20 -0.16 -13.25
CA GLY A 424 29.08 -0.32 -14.17
C GLY A 424 28.41 1.02 -14.47
N ASP A 425 27.33 0.91 -15.23
CA ASP A 425 26.46 1.99 -15.71
C ASP A 425 25.27 1.32 -16.42
N ASP A 426 24.40 2.10 -17.05
CA ASP A 426 23.26 1.62 -17.82
C ASP A 426 23.68 0.74 -19.01
N PHE A 427 23.10 -0.46 -19.11
CA PHE A 427 23.29 -1.44 -20.18
C PHE A 427 24.76 -1.62 -20.60
N ARG A 428 25.69 -1.60 -19.63
CA ARG A 428 27.12 -1.91 -19.83
C ARG A 428 27.31 -3.39 -20.11
N TYR A 429 28.48 -3.74 -20.63
CA TYR A 429 28.90 -5.11 -20.91
C TYR A 429 28.18 -5.75 -22.12
N ASP A 430 27.64 -4.92 -23.01
CA ASP A 430 26.89 -5.34 -24.20
C ASP A 430 27.77 -5.93 -25.31
N LYS A 431 29.06 -5.60 -25.31
CA LYS A 431 30.04 -6.07 -26.32
C LYS A 431 31.20 -6.81 -25.69
N ALA A 432 31.64 -7.91 -26.30
CA ALA A 432 32.78 -8.70 -25.83
C ALA A 432 34.08 -7.87 -25.66
N LEU A 433 34.36 -6.93 -26.58
CA LEU A 433 35.51 -6.04 -26.47
C LEU A 433 35.50 -5.21 -25.18
N GLU A 434 34.32 -4.80 -24.74
CA GLU A 434 34.17 -4.00 -23.52
C GLU A 434 34.50 -4.81 -22.27
N TRP A 435 34.09 -6.09 -22.22
CA TRP A 435 34.53 -7.02 -21.17
C TRP A 435 36.05 -7.11 -21.12
N ASP A 436 36.68 -7.36 -22.26
CA ASP A 436 38.14 -7.50 -22.33
C ASP A 436 38.85 -6.22 -21.89
N GLN A 437 38.40 -5.06 -22.37
CA GLN A 437 38.94 -3.77 -21.97
C GLN A 437 38.80 -3.51 -20.47
N GLN A 438 37.65 -3.79 -19.87
CA GLN A 438 37.48 -3.58 -18.43
C GLN A 438 38.33 -4.54 -17.62
N TYR A 439 38.18 -5.85 -17.86
CA TYR A 439 38.83 -6.87 -17.02
C TYR A 439 40.34 -6.89 -17.18
N ILE A 440 40.88 -6.79 -18.40
CA ILE A 440 42.34 -6.85 -18.62
C ILE A 440 43.03 -5.65 -17.98
N ASN A 441 42.48 -4.44 -18.14
CA ASN A 441 43.11 -3.23 -17.60
C ASN A 441 43.02 -3.20 -16.07
N TYR A 442 41.87 -3.52 -15.48
CA TYR A 442 41.75 -3.61 -14.02
C TYR A 442 42.61 -4.73 -13.43
N GLN A 443 42.74 -5.88 -14.10
CA GLN A 443 43.59 -6.96 -13.61
C GLN A 443 45.07 -6.54 -13.55
N LYS A 444 45.58 -5.81 -14.56
CA LYS A 444 46.94 -5.25 -14.51
C LYS A 444 47.13 -4.27 -13.34
N LEU A 445 46.11 -3.45 -13.05
CA LEU A 445 46.15 -2.55 -11.90
C LEU A 445 46.18 -3.32 -10.58
N PHE A 446 45.35 -4.36 -10.44
CA PHE A 446 45.30 -5.21 -9.24
C PHE A 446 46.60 -6.00 -9.04
N ASP A 447 47.13 -6.61 -10.10
CA ASP A 447 48.37 -7.38 -10.04
C ASP A 447 49.54 -6.48 -9.59
N TYR A 448 49.60 -5.23 -10.08
CA TYR A 448 50.58 -4.26 -9.62
C TYR A 448 50.34 -3.84 -8.16
N MET A 449 49.11 -3.47 -7.78
CA MET A 449 48.77 -3.09 -6.40
C MET A 449 49.13 -4.19 -5.38
N ASN A 450 48.78 -5.44 -5.69
CA ASN A 450 48.94 -6.58 -4.79
C ASN A 450 50.39 -7.12 -4.73
N SER A 451 51.25 -6.79 -5.71
CA SER A 451 52.66 -7.18 -5.73
C SER A 451 53.61 -6.15 -5.11
N HIS A 452 53.09 -5.00 -4.68
CA HIS A 452 53.85 -3.88 -4.10
C HIS A 452 53.36 -3.60 -2.67
N PRO A 453 53.88 -4.33 -1.64
CA PRO A 453 53.41 -4.25 -0.27
C PRO A 453 53.47 -2.84 0.35
N GLU A 454 54.38 -1.98 -0.13
CA GLU A 454 54.51 -0.58 0.28
C GLU A 454 53.30 0.29 -0.07
N LEU A 455 52.42 -0.19 -0.96
CA LEU A 455 51.16 0.49 -1.28
C LEU A 455 50.05 0.21 -0.25
N HIS A 456 50.25 -0.75 0.66
CA HIS A 456 49.32 -1.10 1.74
C HIS A 456 47.86 -1.27 1.25
N VAL A 457 47.67 -1.99 0.14
CA VAL A 457 46.36 -2.22 -0.48
C VAL A 457 46.24 -3.65 -0.98
N GLN A 458 45.04 -4.22 -0.88
CA GLN A 458 44.64 -5.44 -1.55
C GLN A 458 43.41 -5.16 -2.41
N ALA A 459 43.56 -5.21 -3.74
CA ALA A 459 42.48 -4.92 -4.68
C ALA A 459 42.12 -6.15 -5.52
N GLN A 460 40.83 -6.39 -5.70
CA GLN A 460 40.32 -7.52 -6.48
C GLN A 460 38.92 -7.24 -7.03
N PHE A 461 38.52 -8.02 -8.03
CA PHE A 461 37.10 -8.12 -8.36
C PHE A 461 36.35 -8.82 -7.23
N GLY A 462 35.16 -8.33 -6.93
CA GLY A 462 34.29 -8.88 -5.90
C GLY A 462 32.85 -8.88 -6.32
N THR A 463 32.04 -9.52 -5.49
CA THR A 463 30.59 -9.35 -5.49
C THR A 463 30.14 -8.50 -4.30
N LEU A 464 28.83 -8.24 -4.19
CA LEU A 464 28.29 -7.51 -3.04
C LEU A 464 28.38 -8.35 -1.75
N THR A 465 28.22 -9.68 -1.84
CA THR A 465 28.44 -10.59 -0.71
C THR A 465 29.89 -10.59 -0.25
N ASP A 466 30.87 -10.55 -1.16
CA ASP A 466 32.29 -10.47 -0.80
C ASP A 466 32.58 -9.21 0.04
N TYR A 467 32.05 -8.05 -0.39
CA TYR A 467 32.18 -6.78 0.32
C TYR A 467 31.61 -6.84 1.74
N PHE A 468 30.33 -7.20 1.89
CA PHE A 468 29.69 -7.19 3.21
C PHE A 468 30.31 -8.23 4.15
N ASN A 469 30.71 -9.40 3.63
CA ASN A 469 31.45 -10.39 4.42
C ASN A 469 32.77 -9.84 4.95
N ALA A 470 33.50 -9.09 4.12
CA ALA A 470 34.73 -8.44 4.56
C ALA A 470 34.47 -7.37 5.63
N VAL A 471 33.40 -6.57 5.50
CA VAL A 471 32.99 -5.59 6.53
C VAL A 471 32.65 -6.28 7.86
N TYR A 472 31.83 -7.34 7.84
CA TYR A 472 31.49 -8.11 9.04
C TYR A 472 32.73 -8.73 9.69
N LYS A 473 33.61 -9.32 8.88
CA LYS A 473 34.87 -9.93 9.35
C LYS A 473 35.81 -8.90 9.96
N ALA A 474 35.98 -7.74 9.34
CA ALA A 474 36.82 -6.65 9.85
C ALA A 474 36.34 -6.14 11.22
N ASN A 475 35.03 -6.27 11.50
CA ASN A 475 34.42 -5.88 12.76
C ASN A 475 34.21 -7.05 13.75
N GLY A 476 34.61 -8.28 13.40
CA GLY A 476 34.47 -9.46 14.27
C GLY A 476 33.03 -9.87 14.59
N VAL A 477 32.06 -9.57 13.71
CA VAL A 477 30.63 -9.87 13.91
C VAL A 477 30.09 -10.86 12.88
N GLY A 478 29.00 -11.56 13.23
CA GLY A 478 28.27 -12.41 12.29
C GLY A 478 27.50 -11.59 11.24
N GLN A 479 27.18 -12.20 10.10
CA GLN A 479 26.38 -11.56 9.06
C GLN A 479 25.02 -11.09 9.60
N GLY A 480 24.63 -9.87 9.24
CA GLY A 480 23.36 -9.26 9.66
C GLY A 480 23.32 -8.76 11.10
N MET A 481 24.42 -8.90 11.85
CA MET A 481 24.59 -8.30 13.17
C MET A 481 25.13 -6.88 13.04
N ARG A 482 24.76 -6.00 13.97
CA ARG A 482 25.27 -4.62 14.04
C ARG A 482 26.78 -4.62 14.32
N PRO A 483 27.63 -4.11 13.41
CA PRO A 483 29.04 -3.93 13.71
C PRO A 483 29.26 -2.84 14.78
N PRO A 484 30.26 -2.96 15.67
CA PRO A 484 30.49 -1.97 16.72
C PRO A 484 30.74 -0.57 16.17
N GLY A 485 30.12 0.45 16.79
CA GLY A 485 30.27 1.85 16.39
C GLY A 485 29.46 2.30 15.18
N TYR A 486 28.82 1.40 14.43
CA TYR A 486 27.92 1.77 13.34
C TYR A 486 26.57 2.25 13.89
N PRO A 487 25.98 3.36 13.39
CA PRO A 487 24.74 3.91 13.92
C PRO A 487 23.50 3.09 13.51
N VAL A 488 22.45 3.18 14.32
CA VAL A 488 21.08 2.80 13.94
C VAL A 488 20.37 4.01 13.36
N LEU A 489 19.78 3.85 12.18
CA LEU A 489 19.03 4.89 11.49
C LEU A 489 17.56 4.51 11.37
N SER A 490 16.66 5.48 11.58
CA SER A 490 15.23 5.35 11.29
C SER A 490 14.71 6.53 10.46
N GLY A 491 13.61 6.30 9.73
CA GLY A 491 13.04 7.23 8.75
C GLY A 491 13.39 6.85 7.32
N ASP A 492 13.01 7.71 6.38
CA ASP A 492 13.15 7.49 4.94
C ASP A 492 14.06 8.55 4.27
N PHE A 493 14.25 8.40 2.96
CA PHE A 493 15.12 9.27 2.15
C PHE A 493 14.33 10.03 1.07
N PHE A 494 13.11 10.46 1.39
CA PHE A 494 12.30 11.34 0.54
C PHE A 494 12.26 12.79 1.07
N ALA A 495 12.16 13.81 0.22
CA ALA A 495 12.21 13.76 -1.24
C ALA A 495 13.65 13.83 -1.79
N TYR A 496 13.96 13.03 -2.80
CA TYR A 496 15.27 13.02 -3.45
C TYR A 496 15.50 14.30 -4.28
N ALA A 497 16.69 14.87 -4.15
CA ALA A 497 17.23 15.86 -5.08
C ALA A 497 18.64 15.47 -5.47
N ASP A 498 18.90 15.43 -6.78
CA ASP A 498 20.20 15.07 -7.34
C ASP A 498 21.15 16.25 -7.40
N ARG A 499 20.66 17.48 -7.60
CA ARG A 499 21.42 18.74 -7.57
C ARG A 499 20.51 19.94 -7.33
N GLU A 500 21.09 21.05 -6.87
CA GLU A 500 20.38 22.34 -6.76
C GLU A 500 19.02 22.20 -6.07
N ASP A 501 17.95 22.77 -6.64
CA ASP A 501 16.56 22.63 -6.17
C ASP A 501 15.76 21.63 -7.02
N HIS A 502 16.43 20.69 -7.68
CA HIS A 502 15.82 19.69 -8.56
C HIS A 502 15.27 18.51 -7.76
N TYR A 503 14.17 18.74 -7.05
CA TYR A 503 13.47 17.67 -6.33
C TYR A 503 12.66 16.81 -7.29
N TRP A 504 12.82 15.50 -7.14
CA TRP A 504 12.15 14.47 -7.92
C TRP A 504 10.80 14.15 -7.27
N SER A 505 9.96 15.15 -7.06
CA SER A 505 8.62 14.97 -6.49
C SER A 505 7.52 14.97 -7.55
N GLY A 506 7.87 15.21 -8.83
CA GLY A 506 6.93 15.18 -9.94
C GLY A 506 6.44 13.76 -10.28
N TYR A 507 7.34 12.77 -10.21
CA TYR A 507 7.01 11.38 -10.52
C TYR A 507 6.04 10.73 -9.53
N TYR A 508 5.84 11.31 -8.35
CA TYR A 508 4.78 10.91 -7.42
C TYR A 508 3.40 10.98 -8.09
N THR A 509 3.22 11.82 -9.12
CA THR A 509 1.93 12.00 -9.81
C THR A 509 1.98 11.69 -11.31
N SER A 510 3.15 11.76 -11.97
CA SER A 510 3.26 11.55 -13.43
C SER A 510 2.48 10.33 -13.94
N ARG A 511 1.62 10.53 -14.95
CA ARG A 511 0.76 9.50 -15.57
C ARG A 511 -0.18 8.78 -14.55
N PRO A 512 -1.04 9.52 -13.83
CA PRO A 512 -1.83 8.99 -12.72
C PRO A 512 -2.86 7.93 -13.17
N PHE A 513 -3.28 7.95 -14.44
CA PHE A 513 -4.14 6.91 -15.01
C PHE A 513 -3.57 5.49 -14.82
N TYR A 514 -2.28 5.31 -15.09
CA TYR A 514 -1.65 3.98 -14.99
C TYR A 514 -1.34 3.60 -13.54
N LYS A 515 -1.05 4.58 -12.67
CA LYS A 515 -0.97 4.37 -11.22
C LYS A 515 -2.31 3.88 -10.64
N ASN A 516 -3.43 4.38 -11.14
CA ASN A 516 -4.75 3.87 -10.79
C ASN A 516 -5.00 2.45 -11.35
N LEU A 517 -4.64 2.21 -12.63
CA LEU A 517 -4.79 0.88 -13.24
C LEU A 517 -3.98 -0.20 -12.51
N ASP A 518 -2.79 0.14 -12.02
CA ASP A 518 -1.95 -0.72 -11.18
C ASP A 518 -2.69 -1.19 -9.91
N ARG A 519 -3.24 -0.25 -9.12
CA ARG A 519 -4.02 -0.60 -7.92
C ARG A 519 -5.25 -1.44 -8.21
N VAL A 520 -5.95 -1.15 -9.32
CA VAL A 520 -7.05 -2.00 -9.78
C VAL A 520 -6.56 -3.42 -10.06
N LEU A 521 -5.42 -3.55 -10.75
CA LEU A 521 -4.85 -4.86 -11.10
C LEU A 521 -4.35 -5.62 -9.86
N GLU A 522 -3.69 -4.96 -8.91
CA GLU A 522 -3.29 -5.54 -7.63
C GLU A 522 -4.48 -6.13 -6.86
N SER A 523 -5.57 -5.37 -6.75
CA SER A 523 -6.79 -5.85 -6.10
C SER A 523 -7.40 -7.06 -6.79
N HIS A 524 -7.47 -7.05 -8.12
CA HIS A 524 -7.97 -8.17 -8.90
C HIS A 524 -7.04 -9.39 -8.80
N LEU A 525 -5.72 -9.19 -8.74
CA LEU A 525 -4.75 -10.26 -8.58
C LEU A 525 -4.93 -10.92 -7.22
N ARG A 526 -4.96 -10.13 -6.13
CA ARG A 526 -5.23 -10.63 -4.78
C ARG A 526 -6.55 -11.41 -4.71
N GLY A 527 -7.64 -10.84 -5.24
CA GLY A 527 -8.95 -11.48 -5.25
C GLY A 527 -8.97 -12.80 -6.06
N ALA A 528 -8.32 -12.82 -7.23
CA ALA A 528 -8.21 -14.00 -8.06
C ALA A 528 -7.37 -15.10 -7.40
N GLU A 529 -6.24 -14.77 -6.78
CA GLU A 529 -5.39 -15.71 -6.04
C GLU A 529 -6.16 -16.41 -4.92
N ILE A 530 -6.89 -15.64 -4.11
CA ILE A 530 -7.67 -16.15 -2.98
C ILE A 530 -8.76 -17.10 -3.49
N LEU A 531 -9.58 -16.64 -4.44
CA LEU A 531 -10.67 -17.47 -4.98
C LEU A 531 -10.16 -18.70 -5.70
N TYR A 532 -9.12 -18.58 -6.52
CA TYR A 532 -8.51 -19.70 -7.23
C TYR A 532 -7.96 -20.74 -6.25
N SER A 533 -7.21 -20.31 -5.23
CA SER A 533 -6.63 -21.22 -4.24
C SER A 533 -7.70 -21.97 -3.45
N LEU A 534 -8.79 -21.29 -3.08
CA LEU A 534 -9.95 -21.92 -2.41
C LEU A 534 -10.69 -22.87 -3.35
N ALA A 535 -10.92 -22.47 -4.61
CA ALA A 535 -11.59 -23.31 -5.60
C ALA A 535 -10.81 -24.59 -5.90
N VAL A 536 -9.49 -24.50 -6.07
CA VAL A 536 -8.61 -25.66 -6.24
C VAL A 536 -8.63 -26.57 -5.02
N ALA A 537 -8.57 -26.02 -3.80
CA ALA A 537 -8.65 -26.81 -2.58
C ALA A 537 -10.00 -27.57 -2.49
N HIS A 538 -11.12 -26.89 -2.72
CA HIS A 538 -12.44 -27.54 -2.73
C HIS A 538 -12.61 -28.55 -3.88
N ALA A 539 -12.01 -28.30 -5.04
CA ALA A 539 -12.02 -29.25 -6.15
C ALA A 539 -11.25 -30.52 -5.80
N ARG A 540 -10.11 -30.41 -5.10
CA ARG A 540 -9.34 -31.55 -4.58
C ARG A 540 -10.12 -32.31 -3.51
N HIS A 541 -10.67 -31.62 -2.51
CA HIS A 541 -11.50 -32.21 -1.46
C HIS A 541 -12.62 -33.09 -2.04
N ALA A 542 -13.27 -32.59 -3.09
CA ALA A 542 -14.39 -33.26 -3.74
C ALA A 542 -13.98 -34.27 -4.84
N GLY A 543 -12.70 -34.50 -5.09
CA GLY A 543 -12.22 -35.40 -6.14
C GLY A 543 -12.54 -34.93 -7.58
N MET A 544 -12.70 -33.62 -7.78
CA MET A 544 -13.09 -33.01 -9.05
C MET A 544 -12.00 -32.14 -9.69
N GLU A 545 -10.75 -32.28 -9.27
CA GLU A 545 -9.63 -31.49 -9.81
C GLU A 545 -9.54 -31.59 -11.34
N GLY A 546 -9.80 -32.77 -11.92
CA GLY A 546 -9.83 -32.97 -13.38
C GLY A 546 -11.01 -32.31 -14.12
N ARG A 547 -12.00 -31.76 -13.41
CA ARG A 547 -13.14 -31.00 -13.98
C ARG A 547 -12.99 -29.49 -13.82
N TYR A 548 -12.13 -29.02 -12.92
CA TYR A 548 -11.86 -27.61 -12.67
C TYR A 548 -10.74 -27.11 -13.60
N PRO A 549 -10.80 -25.87 -14.13
CA PRO A 549 -9.76 -25.34 -15.02
C PRO A 549 -8.47 -24.97 -14.27
N THR A 550 -7.65 -25.95 -13.91
CA THR A 550 -6.33 -25.71 -13.29
C THR A 550 -5.35 -25.00 -14.21
N SER A 551 -5.62 -24.97 -15.53
CA SER A 551 -4.85 -24.20 -16.51
C SER A 551 -4.94 -22.68 -16.31
N ASP A 552 -5.97 -22.19 -15.60
CA ASP A 552 -6.10 -20.77 -15.23
C ASP A 552 -4.93 -20.29 -14.35
N TYR A 553 -4.14 -21.20 -13.76
CA TYR A 553 -2.90 -20.86 -13.06
C TYR A 553 -1.89 -20.07 -13.91
N THR A 554 -1.86 -20.32 -15.22
CA THR A 554 -1.00 -19.59 -16.16
C THR A 554 -1.37 -18.10 -16.23
N LEU A 555 -2.66 -17.78 -16.20
CA LEU A 555 -3.17 -16.41 -16.19
C LEU A 555 -2.77 -15.66 -14.91
N LEU A 556 -2.76 -16.35 -13.77
CA LEU A 556 -2.25 -15.79 -12.51
C LEU A 556 -0.75 -15.50 -12.61
N THR A 557 0.03 -16.44 -13.16
CA THR A 557 1.48 -16.27 -13.34
C THR A 557 1.81 -15.10 -14.26
N ASP A 558 1.12 -14.98 -15.40
CA ASP A 558 1.25 -13.84 -16.31
C ASP A 558 0.89 -12.52 -15.65
N ALA A 559 -0.17 -12.51 -14.83
CA ALA A 559 -0.57 -11.33 -14.07
C ALA A 559 0.45 -10.92 -13.01
N ARG A 560 0.98 -11.86 -12.22
CA ARG A 560 2.06 -11.59 -11.24
C ARG A 560 3.29 -10.97 -11.91
N ARG A 561 3.73 -11.56 -13.03
CA ARG A 561 4.90 -11.08 -13.79
C ARG A 561 4.67 -9.69 -14.39
N ASN A 562 3.49 -9.39 -14.90
CA ASN A 562 3.18 -8.07 -15.46
C ASN A 562 2.96 -7.00 -14.37
N VAL A 563 2.30 -7.33 -13.26
CA VAL A 563 2.21 -6.45 -12.08
C VAL A 563 3.61 -6.16 -11.55
N GLY A 564 4.42 -7.21 -11.38
CA GLY A 564 5.81 -7.08 -10.92
C GLY A 564 6.68 -6.28 -11.87
N LEU A 565 6.52 -6.45 -13.19
CA LEU A 565 7.22 -5.65 -14.19
C LEU A 565 6.86 -4.16 -14.08
N PHE A 566 5.59 -3.86 -13.81
CA PHE A 566 5.12 -2.48 -13.67
C PHE A 566 5.59 -1.80 -12.37
N GLN A 567 6.12 -2.56 -11.40
CA GLN A 567 6.75 -1.99 -10.21
C GLN A 567 8.14 -1.41 -10.49
N HIS A 568 8.69 -1.57 -11.70
CA HIS A 568 9.97 -0.97 -12.07
C HIS A 568 9.94 0.56 -11.89
N HIS A 569 11.08 1.13 -11.51
CA HIS A 569 11.24 2.56 -11.25
C HIS A 569 11.08 3.50 -12.46
N ASP A 570 10.82 3.01 -13.68
CA ASP A 570 10.30 3.84 -14.79
C ASP A 570 8.88 3.52 -15.24
N ALA A 571 8.27 2.49 -14.66
CA ALA A 571 6.93 2.05 -15.00
C ALA A 571 5.87 2.77 -14.16
N ILE A 572 5.64 2.35 -12.90
CA ILE A 572 4.66 2.96 -11.99
C ILE A 572 4.96 4.45 -11.70
N THR A 573 6.24 4.83 -11.71
CA THR A 573 6.70 6.22 -11.56
C THR A 573 6.20 7.13 -12.68
N GLY A 574 5.88 6.55 -13.84
CA GLY A 574 5.42 7.25 -15.01
C GLY A 574 6.53 7.99 -15.76
N THR A 575 7.76 7.50 -15.67
CA THR A 575 8.96 8.13 -16.22
C THR A 575 9.54 7.42 -17.44
N ALA A 576 8.88 6.40 -17.97
CA ALA A 576 9.19 5.81 -19.28
C ALA A 576 8.64 6.63 -20.46
N LYS A 577 9.12 6.31 -21.67
CA LYS A 577 8.61 6.89 -22.91
C LYS A 577 7.17 6.47 -23.19
N GLU A 578 6.43 7.29 -23.92
CA GLU A 578 5.03 7.04 -24.27
C GLU A 578 4.81 5.64 -24.87
N ALA A 579 5.62 5.23 -25.86
CA ALA A 579 5.53 3.91 -26.47
C ALA A 579 5.75 2.75 -25.47
N VAL A 580 6.57 2.99 -24.44
CA VAL A 580 6.86 2.01 -23.38
C VAL A 580 5.69 1.94 -22.39
N VAL A 581 5.10 3.08 -22.04
CA VAL A 581 3.91 3.10 -21.19
C VAL A 581 2.71 2.47 -21.88
N ILE A 582 2.58 2.59 -23.21
CA ILE A 582 1.57 1.86 -23.98
C ILE A 582 1.81 0.33 -23.91
N ASP A 583 3.08 -0.13 -23.94
CA ASP A 583 3.42 -1.55 -23.75
C ASP A 583 3.00 -2.03 -22.36
N TYR A 584 3.35 -1.29 -21.31
CA TYR A 584 2.90 -1.59 -19.95
C TYR A 584 1.38 -1.62 -19.85
N GLY A 585 0.68 -0.58 -20.31
CA GLY A 585 -0.79 -0.51 -20.28
C GLY A 585 -1.43 -1.70 -21.00
N THR A 586 -0.87 -2.12 -22.13
CA THR A 586 -1.35 -3.30 -22.88
C THR A 586 -1.17 -4.59 -22.09
N ARG A 587 -0.03 -4.78 -21.42
CA ARG A 587 0.22 -5.92 -20.54
C ARG A 587 -0.74 -5.93 -19.35
N LEU A 588 -0.90 -4.80 -18.67
CA LEU A 588 -1.80 -4.64 -17.53
C LEU A 588 -3.25 -4.94 -17.93
N LEU A 589 -3.73 -4.44 -19.07
CA LEU A 589 -5.08 -4.72 -19.56
C LEU A 589 -5.29 -6.22 -19.84
N ARG A 590 -4.32 -6.87 -20.51
CA ARG A 590 -4.39 -8.31 -20.79
C ARG A 590 -4.44 -9.12 -19.51
N SER A 591 -3.61 -8.78 -18.53
CA SER A 591 -3.62 -9.39 -17.20
C SER A 591 -4.95 -9.15 -16.48
N LEU A 592 -5.53 -7.95 -16.54
CA LEU A 592 -6.84 -7.67 -15.94
C LEU A 592 -7.94 -8.56 -16.53
N ILE A 593 -7.96 -8.73 -17.86
CA ILE A 593 -8.91 -9.63 -18.54
C ILE A 593 -8.69 -11.08 -18.11
N GLY A 594 -7.43 -11.52 -18.01
CA GLY A 594 -7.07 -12.85 -17.51
C GLY A 594 -7.54 -13.07 -16.07
N LEU A 595 -7.29 -12.13 -15.17
CA LEU A 595 -7.71 -12.21 -13.77
C LEU A 595 -9.23 -12.24 -13.61
N LYS A 596 -9.96 -11.41 -14.37
CA LYS A 596 -11.42 -11.46 -14.41
C LYS A 596 -11.92 -12.85 -14.81
N ARG A 597 -11.27 -13.50 -15.78
CA ARG A 597 -11.56 -14.88 -16.17
C ARG A 597 -11.32 -15.89 -15.04
N VAL A 598 -10.20 -15.78 -14.32
CA VAL A 598 -9.92 -16.64 -13.16
C VAL A 598 -11.01 -16.47 -12.09
N ILE A 599 -11.39 -15.23 -11.79
CA ILE A 599 -12.42 -14.90 -10.80
C ILE A 599 -13.77 -15.53 -11.17
N ILE A 600 -14.26 -15.34 -12.41
CA ILE A 600 -15.55 -15.91 -12.82
C ILE A 600 -15.55 -17.43 -12.82
N ASN A 601 -14.43 -18.07 -13.18
CA ASN A 601 -14.31 -19.52 -13.21
C ASN A 601 -14.26 -20.12 -11.80
N ALA A 602 -13.46 -19.53 -10.91
CA ALA A 602 -13.41 -19.90 -9.50
C ALA A 602 -14.77 -19.68 -8.83
N ALA A 603 -15.40 -18.52 -9.06
CA ALA A 603 -16.72 -18.22 -8.52
C ALA A 603 -17.79 -19.19 -9.00
N HIS A 604 -17.85 -19.50 -10.31
CA HIS A 604 -18.77 -20.49 -10.87
C HIS A 604 -18.61 -21.84 -10.17
N PHE A 605 -17.39 -22.34 -10.00
CA PHE A 605 -17.19 -23.59 -9.28
C PHE A 605 -17.69 -23.50 -7.83
N LEU A 606 -17.35 -22.43 -7.10
CA LEU A 606 -17.63 -22.29 -5.66
C LEU A 606 -19.11 -22.14 -5.32
N ILE A 607 -19.89 -21.39 -6.12
CA ILE A 607 -21.33 -21.12 -5.85
C ILE A 607 -22.27 -22.25 -6.26
N MET A 608 -21.81 -23.24 -7.04
CA MET A 608 -22.67 -24.33 -7.49
C MET A 608 -23.09 -25.20 -6.30
N LYS A 609 -24.40 -25.32 -6.04
CA LYS A 609 -24.91 -26.10 -4.90
C LYS A 609 -24.69 -27.59 -5.07
N ASN A 610 -24.99 -28.12 -6.26
CA ASN A 610 -24.65 -29.49 -6.64
C ASN A 610 -23.43 -29.46 -7.56
N LYS A 611 -22.31 -30.03 -7.11
CA LYS A 611 -21.08 -30.05 -7.89
C LYS A 611 -21.07 -31.12 -8.99
N ASP A 612 -21.91 -32.15 -8.93
CA ASP A 612 -21.93 -33.23 -9.93
C ASP A 612 -22.35 -32.73 -11.32
N VAL A 613 -23.20 -31.70 -11.35
CA VAL A 613 -23.68 -31.03 -12.56
C VAL A 613 -22.74 -29.94 -13.06
N TYR A 614 -21.68 -29.60 -12.32
CA TYR A 614 -20.70 -28.60 -12.76
C TYR A 614 -19.99 -29.05 -14.04
N ARG A 615 -19.94 -28.17 -15.02
CA ARG A 615 -19.20 -28.37 -16.27
C ARG A 615 -18.49 -27.07 -16.62
N PHE A 616 -17.18 -27.18 -16.86
CA PHE A 616 -16.37 -26.07 -17.35
C PHE A 616 -16.41 -26.04 -18.89
N TYR A 617 -16.76 -24.89 -19.45
CA TYR A 617 -16.70 -24.64 -20.89
C TYR A 617 -15.82 -23.42 -21.15
N GLN A 618 -14.73 -23.62 -21.88
CA GLN A 618 -13.72 -22.59 -22.08
C GLN A 618 -14.23 -21.38 -22.89
N THR A 619 -15.16 -21.60 -23.82
CA THR A 619 -15.69 -20.59 -24.75
C THR A 619 -17.05 -20.03 -24.33
N GLU A 620 -17.70 -20.63 -23.34
CA GLU A 620 -19.01 -20.23 -22.84
C GLU A 620 -18.96 -20.03 -21.32
N PRO A 621 -18.49 -18.86 -20.84
CA PRO A 621 -18.45 -18.58 -19.42
C PRO A 621 -19.87 -18.62 -18.79
N PHE A 622 -19.93 -18.93 -17.50
CA PHE A 622 -21.21 -18.96 -16.75
C PHE A 622 -21.54 -17.61 -16.11
N LEU A 623 -20.52 -16.91 -15.62
CA LEU A 623 -20.59 -15.55 -15.09
C LEU A 623 -19.87 -14.60 -16.04
N GLU A 624 -20.27 -13.34 -16.07
CA GLU A 624 -19.51 -12.25 -16.67
C GLU A 624 -19.18 -11.19 -15.61
N THR A 625 -18.36 -10.20 -15.94
CA THR A 625 -18.07 -9.05 -15.07
C THR A 625 -18.96 -7.85 -15.41
N ASP A 626 -19.32 -7.06 -14.41
CA ASP A 626 -20.18 -5.89 -14.58
C ASP A 626 -19.49 -4.67 -15.20
N ASP A 627 -18.21 -4.77 -15.55
CA ASP A 627 -17.48 -3.75 -16.29
C ASP A 627 -16.54 -4.33 -17.37
N ARG A 628 -16.30 -3.51 -18.40
CA ARG A 628 -15.38 -3.79 -19.51
C ARG A 628 -14.51 -2.56 -19.82
N ARG A 629 -13.29 -2.80 -20.28
CA ARG A 629 -12.38 -1.78 -20.81
C ARG A 629 -12.05 -2.13 -22.26
N ALA A 630 -12.24 -1.18 -23.17
CA ALA A 630 -12.04 -1.40 -24.60
C ALA A 630 -10.55 -1.36 -24.99
N THR A 631 -9.82 -0.42 -24.42
CA THR A 631 -8.39 -0.20 -24.67
C THR A 631 -7.65 0.07 -23.36
N GLN A 632 -6.32 -0.02 -23.41
CA GLN A 632 -5.47 0.15 -22.24
C GLN A 632 -5.57 1.54 -21.61
N ASP A 633 -6.03 2.53 -22.36
CA ASP A 633 -6.19 3.93 -21.97
C ASP A 633 -7.66 4.37 -21.83
N SER A 634 -8.59 3.41 -21.79
CA SER A 634 -10.02 3.66 -21.58
C SER A 634 -10.43 3.49 -20.12
N LEU A 635 -11.35 4.34 -19.66
CA LEU A 635 -12.05 4.17 -18.38
C LEU A 635 -12.97 2.94 -18.45
N PRO A 636 -13.22 2.26 -17.32
CA PRO A 636 -14.13 1.12 -17.30
C PRO A 636 -15.56 1.56 -17.62
N GLN A 637 -16.23 0.80 -18.46
CA GLN A 637 -17.64 0.98 -18.81
C GLN A 637 -18.45 -0.14 -18.16
N ARG A 638 -19.51 0.23 -17.44
CA ARG A 638 -20.37 -0.74 -16.77
C ARG A 638 -21.32 -1.42 -17.77
N THR A 639 -21.59 -2.70 -17.55
CA THR A 639 -22.47 -3.53 -18.37
C THR A 639 -23.92 -3.41 -17.90
N LEU A 640 -24.86 -3.35 -18.84
CA LEU A 640 -26.30 -3.34 -18.57
C LEU A 640 -26.78 -4.74 -18.21
N ILE A 641 -27.47 -4.89 -17.08
CA ILE A 641 -28.19 -6.12 -16.71
C ILE A 641 -29.62 -5.99 -17.20
N GLU A 642 -29.94 -6.66 -18.31
CA GLU A 642 -31.29 -6.72 -18.86
C GLU A 642 -32.19 -7.55 -17.94
N LEU A 643 -33.20 -6.91 -17.37
CA LEU A 643 -34.25 -7.52 -16.56
C LEU A 643 -35.46 -7.82 -17.42
N ASP A 644 -36.10 -8.95 -17.14
CA ASP A 644 -37.36 -9.35 -17.76
C ASP A 644 -38.38 -9.73 -16.68
N ALA A 645 -39.67 -9.70 -17.03
CA ALA A 645 -40.76 -10.00 -16.08
C ALA A 645 -41.00 -11.51 -15.88
N SER A 646 -40.43 -12.35 -16.74
CA SER A 646 -40.67 -13.80 -16.81
C SER A 646 -39.64 -14.65 -16.09
N SER A 647 -38.44 -14.11 -15.85
CA SER A 647 -37.26 -14.84 -15.39
C SER A 647 -36.36 -13.97 -14.52
N ALA A 648 -35.74 -14.59 -13.51
CA ALA A 648 -34.82 -13.91 -12.61
C ALA A 648 -33.43 -13.77 -13.26
N ARG A 649 -32.82 -12.60 -13.15
CA ARG A 649 -31.38 -12.43 -13.41
C ARG A 649 -30.61 -12.65 -12.10
N TYR A 650 -29.72 -13.62 -12.10
CA TYR A 650 -28.87 -13.91 -10.96
C TYR A 650 -27.66 -12.98 -10.95
N LEU A 651 -27.35 -12.42 -9.80
CA LEU A 651 -26.20 -11.56 -9.55
C LEU A 651 -25.37 -12.15 -8.41
N VAL A 652 -24.09 -12.41 -8.67
CA VAL A 652 -23.16 -12.87 -7.65
C VAL A 652 -22.26 -11.71 -7.26
N LEU A 653 -22.13 -11.44 -5.96
CA LEU A 653 -21.26 -10.38 -5.43
C LEU A 653 -20.09 -11.01 -4.69
N PHE A 654 -18.87 -10.66 -5.10
CA PHE A 654 -17.65 -11.10 -4.44
C PHE A 654 -17.13 -10.03 -3.48
N ASN A 655 -16.98 -10.41 -2.21
CA ASN A 655 -16.29 -9.59 -1.22
C ASN A 655 -14.82 -10.04 -1.13
N PRO A 656 -13.85 -9.25 -1.65
CA PRO A 656 -12.45 -9.62 -1.61
C PRO A 656 -11.77 -9.39 -0.25
N VAL A 657 -12.47 -8.88 0.77
CA VAL A 657 -11.86 -8.59 2.09
C VAL A 657 -12.25 -9.62 3.15
N GLU A 658 -11.37 -9.78 4.13
CA GLU A 658 -11.42 -10.74 5.24
C GLU A 658 -12.39 -10.38 6.37
N GLN A 659 -13.10 -9.27 6.22
CA GLN A 659 -14.14 -8.81 7.14
C GLN A 659 -15.52 -8.93 6.49
N GLU A 660 -16.57 -9.08 7.32
CA GLU A 660 -17.94 -8.95 6.84
C GLU A 660 -18.14 -7.53 6.33
N ARG A 661 -18.73 -7.38 5.14
CA ARG A 661 -18.91 -6.08 4.52
C ARG A 661 -20.39 -5.79 4.33
N LEU A 662 -20.88 -4.76 5.01
CA LEU A 662 -22.17 -4.14 4.73
C LEU A 662 -21.93 -2.91 3.86
N CYS A 663 -22.47 -2.88 2.66
CA CYS A 663 -22.21 -1.81 1.69
C CYS A 663 -23.38 -1.60 0.73
N VAL A 664 -23.38 -0.48 0.03
CA VAL A 664 -24.32 -0.22 -1.08
C VAL A 664 -23.70 -0.71 -2.38
N VAL A 665 -24.40 -1.60 -3.07
CA VAL A 665 -24.01 -2.07 -4.40
C VAL A 665 -24.96 -1.46 -5.42
N THR A 666 -24.39 -0.87 -6.47
CA THR A 666 -25.14 -0.26 -7.58
C THR A 666 -24.89 -1.08 -8.83
N VAL A 667 -25.92 -1.40 -9.62
CA VAL A 667 -25.80 -2.02 -10.95
C VAL A 667 -26.62 -1.25 -11.99
N LEU A 668 -26.27 -1.39 -13.28
CA LEU A 668 -27.07 -0.80 -14.36
C LEU A 668 -28.16 -1.77 -14.82
N VAL A 669 -29.38 -1.27 -14.98
CA VAL A 669 -30.55 -2.05 -15.37
C VAL A 669 -31.39 -1.30 -16.40
N ASN A 670 -32.20 -2.03 -17.17
CA ASN A 670 -33.08 -1.49 -18.22
C ASN A 670 -34.53 -1.24 -17.76
N SER A 671 -34.82 -1.36 -16.45
CA SER A 671 -36.18 -1.29 -15.93
C SER A 671 -36.27 -0.38 -14.70
N VAL A 672 -37.40 0.30 -14.58
CA VAL A 672 -37.75 1.20 -13.47
C VAL A 672 -38.51 0.50 -12.34
N ARG A 673 -38.76 -0.80 -12.50
CA ARG A 673 -39.56 -1.65 -11.61
C ARG A 673 -38.71 -2.78 -11.03
N VAL A 674 -37.58 -2.43 -10.46
CA VAL A 674 -36.57 -3.41 -10.03
C VAL A 674 -36.98 -4.06 -8.72
N ARG A 675 -36.95 -5.38 -8.64
CA ARG A 675 -37.06 -6.09 -7.36
C ARG A 675 -35.79 -6.92 -7.13
N VAL A 676 -35.15 -6.71 -5.98
CA VAL A 676 -33.96 -7.49 -5.57
C VAL A 676 -34.37 -8.43 -4.44
N ARG A 677 -33.99 -9.70 -4.57
CA ARG A 677 -34.13 -10.70 -3.51
C ARG A 677 -32.79 -11.34 -3.17
N THR A 678 -32.61 -11.67 -1.90
CA THR A 678 -31.52 -12.52 -1.42
C THR A 678 -31.75 -13.99 -1.82
N GLU A 679 -30.75 -14.84 -1.60
CA GLU A 679 -30.85 -16.29 -1.80
C GLU A 679 -32.00 -16.94 -1.02
N ASP A 680 -32.26 -16.51 0.21
CA ASP A 680 -33.32 -17.00 1.09
C ASP A 680 -34.71 -16.39 0.80
N GLY A 681 -34.81 -15.52 -0.20
CA GLY A 681 -36.08 -14.97 -0.70
C GLY A 681 -36.52 -13.67 -0.04
N GLN A 682 -35.74 -13.10 0.87
CA GLN A 682 -36.00 -11.77 1.44
C GLN A 682 -35.92 -10.70 0.35
N THR A 683 -36.91 -9.81 0.29
CA THR A 683 -36.92 -8.68 -0.66
C THR A 683 -36.20 -7.48 -0.03
N LEU A 684 -35.30 -6.86 -0.79
CA LEU A 684 -34.48 -5.73 -0.34
C LEU A 684 -35.02 -4.39 -0.87
N PRO A 685 -34.91 -3.30 -0.09
CA PRO A 685 -35.11 -1.95 -0.60
C PRO A 685 -34.12 -1.62 -1.72
N VAL A 686 -34.61 -0.99 -2.77
CA VAL A 686 -33.80 -0.53 -3.91
C VAL A 686 -33.95 0.98 -4.05
N GLN A 687 -32.84 1.71 -4.07
CA GLN A 687 -32.81 3.09 -4.56
C GLN A 687 -32.61 3.06 -6.08
N LEU A 688 -33.59 3.55 -6.83
CA LEU A 688 -33.49 3.76 -8.26
C LEU A 688 -33.01 5.18 -8.55
N SER A 689 -31.92 5.30 -9.30
CA SER A 689 -31.33 6.59 -9.69
C SER A 689 -31.12 6.69 -11.19
N ALA A 690 -31.10 7.92 -11.68
CA ALA A 690 -30.90 8.22 -13.09
C ALA A 690 -29.47 7.88 -13.52
N GLN A 691 -29.31 7.26 -14.69
CA GLN A 691 -28.02 7.21 -15.37
C GLN A 691 -27.89 8.45 -16.26
N TRP A 692 -26.71 9.06 -16.28
CA TRP A 692 -26.47 10.32 -16.98
C TRP A 692 -25.45 10.13 -18.10
N SER A 693 -25.76 10.68 -19.28
CA SER A 693 -24.84 10.73 -20.43
C SER A 693 -24.04 12.04 -20.46
N SER A 694 -24.56 13.10 -19.86
CA SER A 694 -23.87 14.40 -19.68
C SER A 694 -24.30 15.08 -18.37
N ALA A 695 -23.88 16.34 -18.17
CA ALA A 695 -24.28 17.13 -16.99
C ALA A 695 -25.79 17.38 -16.90
N LEU A 696 -26.49 17.45 -18.05
CA LEU A 696 -27.91 17.82 -18.13
C LEU A 696 -28.78 16.75 -18.79
N GLN A 697 -28.18 15.73 -19.40
CA GLN A 697 -28.90 14.70 -20.14
C GLN A 697 -28.90 13.36 -19.38
N MET A 698 -30.12 12.93 -19.05
CA MET A 698 -30.41 11.61 -18.50
C MET A 698 -30.55 10.59 -19.63
N ASP A 699 -30.14 9.35 -19.36
CA ASP A 699 -30.43 8.20 -20.21
C ASP A 699 -31.92 7.80 -20.10
N GLY A 700 -32.55 7.42 -21.20
CA GLY A 700 -33.99 7.07 -21.22
C GLY A 700 -34.29 5.62 -20.91
N GLU A 701 -33.31 4.75 -21.08
CA GLU A 701 -33.49 3.30 -21.05
C GLU A 701 -32.65 2.65 -19.95
N VAL A 702 -31.61 3.32 -19.48
CA VAL A 702 -30.69 2.80 -18.46
C VAL A 702 -30.85 3.50 -17.12
N TYR A 703 -30.91 2.71 -16.05
CA TYR A 703 -31.09 3.19 -14.68
C TYR A 703 -30.04 2.57 -13.74
N GLN A 704 -29.75 3.25 -12.65
CA GLN A 704 -28.93 2.73 -11.56
C GLN A 704 -29.83 2.12 -10.49
N ALA A 705 -29.72 0.81 -10.28
CA ALA A 705 -30.37 0.12 -9.17
C ALA A 705 -29.36 -0.09 -8.05
N SER A 706 -29.55 0.60 -6.94
CA SER A 706 -28.69 0.49 -5.76
C SER A 706 -29.42 -0.21 -4.63
N PHE A 707 -28.78 -1.17 -3.98
CA PHE A 707 -29.33 -1.90 -2.84
C PHE A 707 -28.23 -2.22 -1.84
N MET A 708 -28.63 -2.42 -0.59
CA MET A 708 -27.70 -2.76 0.48
C MET A 708 -27.41 -4.26 0.47
N ALA A 709 -26.12 -4.61 0.49
CA ALA A 709 -25.65 -5.99 0.51
C ALA A 709 -24.79 -6.24 1.76
N ARG A 710 -25.12 -7.31 2.49
CA ARG A 710 -24.27 -7.87 3.55
C ARG A 710 -23.52 -9.05 2.98
N LEU A 711 -22.19 -8.93 2.88
CA LEU A 711 -21.34 -9.90 2.19
C LEU A 711 -20.43 -10.65 3.17
N PRO A 712 -20.35 -11.98 3.06
CA PRO A 712 -19.47 -12.76 3.92
C PRO A 712 -17.99 -12.45 3.66
N PRO A 713 -17.11 -12.58 4.67
CA PRO A 713 -15.66 -12.47 4.50
C PRO A 713 -15.12 -13.36 3.38
N LEU A 714 -14.35 -12.79 2.44
CA LEU A 714 -13.75 -13.48 1.29
C LEU A 714 -14.76 -14.27 0.42
N GLY A 715 -16.05 -14.02 0.58
CA GLY A 715 -17.10 -14.89 0.07
C GLY A 715 -17.89 -14.33 -1.10
N LEU A 716 -18.78 -15.16 -1.64
CA LEU A 716 -19.63 -14.89 -2.80
C LEU A 716 -21.09 -14.97 -2.38
N ALA A 717 -21.83 -13.87 -2.48
CA ALA A 717 -23.26 -13.83 -2.14
C ALA A 717 -24.13 -13.81 -3.40
N VAL A 718 -25.25 -14.54 -3.37
CA VAL A 718 -26.16 -14.70 -4.53
C VAL A 718 -27.43 -13.87 -4.33
N PHE A 719 -27.80 -13.10 -5.35
CA PHE A 719 -29.01 -12.28 -5.41
C PHE A 719 -29.81 -12.55 -6.68
N HIS A 720 -31.10 -12.26 -6.63
CA HIS A 720 -32.04 -12.39 -7.74
C HIS A 720 -32.65 -11.03 -8.07
N LEU A 721 -32.54 -10.60 -9.33
CA LEU A 721 -33.09 -9.35 -9.84
C LEU A 721 -34.26 -9.65 -10.79
N TYR A 722 -35.34 -8.88 -10.67
CA TYR A 722 -36.56 -9.03 -11.49
C TYR A 722 -37.07 -7.67 -11.96
N ASP A 723 -37.73 -7.63 -13.11
CA ASP A 723 -38.73 -6.60 -13.41
C ASP A 723 -40.07 -7.02 -12.77
N SER A 724 -40.60 -6.23 -11.84
CA SER A 724 -41.84 -6.56 -11.13
C SER A 724 -42.72 -5.34 -10.90
N THR A 725 -43.99 -5.44 -11.31
CA THR A 725 -45.02 -4.40 -11.12
C THR A 725 -45.36 -4.12 -9.66
N ASP A 726 -45.09 -5.09 -8.77
CA ASP A 726 -45.33 -5.01 -7.33
C ASP A 726 -44.01 -4.68 -6.61
N SER A 727 -43.44 -3.49 -6.80
CA SER A 727 -42.19 -3.12 -6.12
C SER A 727 -42.37 -1.92 -5.20
N PRO A 728 -43.17 -2.04 -4.11
CA PRO A 728 -43.27 -0.97 -3.11
C PRO A 728 -41.92 -0.66 -2.43
N MET A 729 -40.94 -1.54 -2.61
CA MET A 729 -39.56 -1.40 -2.12
C MET A 729 -38.61 -0.73 -3.13
N THR A 730 -39.07 -0.36 -4.33
CA THR A 730 -38.31 0.52 -5.24
C THR A 730 -38.59 1.97 -4.92
N LEU A 731 -37.59 2.65 -4.37
CA LEU A 731 -37.65 4.05 -3.99
C LEU A 731 -36.86 4.87 -5.00
N ARG A 732 -37.51 5.88 -5.58
CA ARG A 732 -36.87 6.76 -6.57
C ARG A 732 -36.06 7.82 -5.84
N SER A 733 -34.84 8.06 -6.29
CA SER A 733 -34.07 9.22 -5.86
C SER A 733 -34.64 10.50 -6.47
N ASP A 734 -34.45 11.60 -5.76
CA ASP A 734 -34.75 12.95 -6.22
C ASP A 734 -33.50 13.62 -6.76
N THR A 735 -33.60 14.26 -7.93
CA THR A 735 -32.47 14.98 -8.55
C THR A 735 -32.77 16.46 -8.65
N LEU A 736 -31.88 17.28 -8.11
CA LEU A 736 -31.89 18.73 -8.29
C LEU A 736 -30.68 19.16 -9.14
N LEU A 737 -30.97 19.78 -10.30
CA LEU A 737 -29.98 20.41 -11.17
C LEU A 737 -29.90 21.90 -10.87
N ARG A 738 -28.74 22.36 -10.39
CA ARG A 738 -28.42 23.78 -10.21
C ARG A 738 -27.60 24.24 -11.40
N VAL A 739 -28.21 25.04 -12.28
CA VAL A 739 -27.62 25.44 -13.57
C VAL A 739 -27.28 26.93 -13.61
N PRO A 740 -26.23 27.34 -14.35
CA PRO A 740 -25.94 28.75 -14.60
C PRO A 740 -26.98 29.38 -15.53
N GLY A 741 -27.52 30.56 -15.19
CA GLY A 741 -28.39 31.36 -16.07
C GLY A 741 -29.90 31.01 -16.02
N LYS A 742 -30.67 31.34 -17.07
CA LYS A 742 -32.12 31.06 -17.14
C LYS A 742 -32.36 29.55 -17.18
N SER A 743 -33.32 29.05 -16.38
CA SER A 743 -33.75 27.64 -16.34
C SER A 743 -33.93 27.10 -17.76
N GLN A 744 -33.03 26.20 -18.18
CA GLN A 744 -33.18 25.45 -19.42
C GLN A 744 -34.20 24.33 -19.19
N SER A 745 -35.02 24.02 -20.20
CA SER A 745 -35.93 22.88 -20.14
C SER A 745 -35.12 21.59 -20.06
N VAL A 746 -35.02 21.02 -18.86
CA VAL A 746 -34.48 19.69 -18.66
C VAL A 746 -35.49 18.70 -19.23
N HIS A 747 -35.06 17.82 -20.14
CA HIS A 747 -35.90 16.73 -20.60
C HIS A 747 -36.06 15.71 -19.46
N SER A 748 -37.08 15.90 -18.61
CA SER A 748 -37.52 14.89 -17.66
C SER A 748 -38.09 13.71 -18.45
N MET A 749 -37.47 12.53 -18.35
CA MET A 749 -38.13 11.31 -18.77
C MET A 749 -38.83 10.69 -17.56
N ASP A 750 -40.13 10.43 -17.70
CA ASP A 750 -40.90 9.62 -16.76
C ASP A 750 -40.19 8.25 -16.66
N PRO A 751 -39.70 7.84 -15.48
CA PRO A 751 -40.36 8.02 -14.19
C PRO A 751 -39.55 8.61 -13.03
N LEU A 752 -38.37 9.19 -13.26
CA LEU A 752 -37.54 9.75 -12.19
C LEU A 752 -37.76 11.26 -12.01
N PRO A 753 -37.98 11.75 -10.77
CA PRO A 753 -38.15 13.18 -10.52
C PRO A 753 -36.84 13.93 -10.75
N VAL A 754 -36.88 14.92 -11.64
CA VAL A 754 -35.76 15.82 -11.91
C VAL A 754 -36.27 17.25 -11.85
N HIS A 755 -35.71 18.02 -10.93
CA HIS A 755 -35.97 19.43 -10.74
C HIS A 755 -34.78 20.25 -11.23
N SER A 756 -35.04 21.47 -11.71
CA SER A 756 -33.99 22.41 -12.06
C SER A 756 -34.22 23.76 -11.37
N MET A 757 -33.13 24.38 -10.95
CA MET A 757 -33.12 25.73 -10.39
C MET A 757 -31.92 26.49 -10.92
N VAL A 758 -32.02 27.81 -10.89
CA VAL A 758 -30.88 28.70 -11.14
C VAL A 758 -29.94 28.60 -9.95
N ALA A 759 -28.64 28.44 -10.20
CA ALA A 759 -27.64 28.44 -9.13
C ALA A 759 -27.68 29.78 -8.35
N ASP A 760 -27.80 29.70 -7.03
CA ASP A 760 -27.82 30.85 -6.12
C ASP A 760 -26.61 30.85 -5.17
N LEU A 761 -26.48 31.92 -4.37
CA LEU A 761 -25.38 32.09 -3.42
C LEU A 761 -25.56 31.26 -2.14
N LEU A 762 -26.72 30.64 -1.92
CA LEU A 762 -27.03 29.99 -0.65
C LEU A 762 -26.37 28.62 -0.59
N PRO A 763 -25.71 28.27 0.54
CA PRO A 763 -25.18 26.94 0.74
C PRO A 763 -26.31 25.91 0.77
N PHE A 764 -26.00 24.68 0.37
CA PHE A 764 -26.94 23.56 0.39
C PHE A 764 -26.29 22.33 1.05
N TYR A 765 -27.11 21.35 1.43
CA TYR A 765 -26.65 20.26 2.28
C TYR A 765 -27.22 18.92 1.82
N ILE A 766 -26.43 17.86 1.93
CA ILE A 766 -26.90 16.47 1.88
C ILE A 766 -26.70 15.81 3.25
N ARG A 767 -27.57 14.85 3.60
CA ARG A 767 -27.66 14.31 4.97
C ARG A 767 -27.89 12.80 4.99
N THR A 768 -27.22 12.11 5.90
CA THR A 768 -27.44 10.70 6.26
C THR A 768 -27.70 10.57 7.75
N GLN A 769 -27.85 9.36 8.28
CA GLN A 769 -27.95 9.12 9.72
C GLN A 769 -26.66 9.44 10.50
N SER A 770 -25.50 9.49 9.83
CA SER A 770 -24.20 9.71 10.49
C SER A 770 -23.59 11.07 10.15
N LEU A 771 -23.85 11.61 8.95
CA LEU A 771 -23.15 12.79 8.42
C LEU A 771 -24.12 13.83 7.86
N THR A 772 -23.76 15.09 8.00
CA THR A 772 -24.33 16.24 7.26
C THR A 772 -23.19 16.96 6.59
N LEU A 773 -23.29 17.20 5.28
CA LEU A 773 -22.25 17.86 4.49
C LEU A 773 -22.79 19.19 3.95
N GLY A 774 -22.02 20.27 4.12
CA GLY A 774 -22.32 21.59 3.57
C GLY A 774 -21.55 21.87 2.29
N PHE A 775 -22.22 22.45 1.30
CA PHE A 775 -21.65 22.77 -0.01
C PHE A 775 -21.88 24.23 -0.38
N SER A 776 -20.91 24.79 -1.09
CA SER A 776 -20.99 26.14 -1.64
C SER A 776 -22.13 26.25 -2.65
N GLY A 777 -23.01 27.24 -2.49
CA GLY A 777 -24.06 27.53 -3.48
C GLY A 777 -23.52 27.87 -4.87
N THR A 778 -22.36 28.52 -4.91
CA THR A 778 -21.72 29.00 -6.14
C THR A 778 -20.80 27.99 -6.82
N THR A 779 -20.02 27.22 -6.06
CA THR A 779 -19.00 26.32 -6.61
C THR A 779 -19.45 24.85 -6.61
N GLY A 780 -20.45 24.52 -5.78
CA GLY A 780 -20.87 23.13 -5.53
C GLY A 780 -19.82 22.28 -4.82
N LEU A 781 -18.70 22.86 -4.36
CA LEU A 781 -17.64 22.15 -3.65
C LEU A 781 -17.96 22.07 -2.14
N LEU A 782 -17.40 21.07 -1.47
CA LEU A 782 -17.56 20.86 -0.03
C LEU A 782 -17.01 22.04 0.76
N GLU A 783 -17.73 22.46 1.80
CA GLU A 783 -17.33 23.51 2.73
C GLU A 783 -17.24 23.04 4.19
N SER A 784 -18.06 22.05 4.59
CA SER A 784 -18.11 21.57 5.97
C SER A 784 -18.55 20.11 6.10
N ILE A 785 -18.11 19.49 7.19
CA ILE A 785 -18.52 18.15 7.62
C ILE A 785 -19.03 18.25 9.06
N HIS A 786 -20.28 17.86 9.28
CA HIS A 786 -20.85 17.71 10.61
C HIS A 786 -21.20 16.24 10.84
N ARG A 787 -20.50 15.62 11.81
CA ARG A 787 -20.85 14.28 12.28
C ARG A 787 -21.97 14.39 13.28
N LYS A 788 -23.01 13.57 13.15
CA LYS A 788 -24.21 13.68 14.01
C LYS A 788 -23.97 13.26 15.47
N ASP A 789 -22.89 12.53 15.73
CA ASP A 789 -22.44 12.18 17.08
C ASP A 789 -21.54 13.27 17.71
N ASP A 790 -21.14 14.27 16.95
CA ASP A 790 -20.32 15.39 17.42
C ASP A 790 -21.16 16.68 17.46
N PRO A 791 -21.20 17.43 18.57
CA PRO A 791 -21.88 18.73 18.59
C PRO A 791 -21.26 19.78 17.67
N GLN A 792 -20.00 19.64 17.24
CA GLN A 792 -19.31 20.62 16.41
C GLN A 792 -19.38 20.28 14.92
N GLU A 793 -19.60 21.32 14.10
CA GLU A 793 -19.40 21.26 12.65
C GLU A 793 -17.95 21.64 12.35
N VAL A 794 -17.24 20.81 11.59
CA VAL A 794 -15.85 21.03 11.23
C VAL A 794 -15.79 21.58 9.82
N ARG A 795 -15.10 22.71 9.65
CA ARG A 795 -14.83 23.28 8.33
C ARG A 795 -13.88 22.37 7.55
N VAL A 796 -14.29 21.98 6.36
CA VAL A 796 -13.48 21.18 5.43
C VAL A 796 -13.80 21.63 4.00
N GLN A 797 -13.04 22.63 3.53
CA GLN A 797 -13.23 23.23 2.22
C GLN A 797 -12.37 22.53 1.17
N ILE A 798 -13.01 22.10 0.07
CA ILE A 798 -12.30 21.62 -1.12
C ILE A 798 -12.05 22.80 -2.07
N GLN A 799 -10.80 22.94 -2.49
CA GLN A 799 -10.35 23.92 -3.47
C GLN A 799 -9.57 23.22 -4.59
N PHE A 800 -9.66 23.74 -5.81
CA PHE A 800 -8.82 23.32 -6.93
C PHE A 800 -7.83 24.41 -7.27
N LEU A 801 -6.57 24.03 -7.50
CA LEU A 801 -5.47 24.95 -7.80
C LEU A 801 -4.67 24.45 -9.01
N THR A 802 -3.88 25.35 -9.58
CA THR A 802 -2.95 25.02 -10.66
C THR A 802 -1.55 25.53 -10.35
N TYR A 803 -0.56 24.69 -10.61
CA TYR A 803 0.84 25.10 -10.71
C TYR A 803 1.23 25.27 -12.17
N GLY A 804 2.09 26.26 -12.44
CA GLY A 804 2.81 26.34 -13.70
C GLY A 804 4.20 25.72 -13.56
N THR A 805 5.05 26.01 -14.54
CA THR A 805 6.47 25.63 -14.51
C THR A 805 7.33 26.82 -14.88
N ARG A 806 8.55 26.88 -14.35
CA ARG A 806 9.43 28.03 -14.54
C ARG A 806 9.73 28.30 -16.03
N ALA A 807 9.97 29.57 -16.34
CA ALA A 807 10.42 29.99 -17.68
C ALA A 807 11.91 29.70 -17.94
N SER A 808 12.69 29.40 -16.89
CA SER A 808 14.14 29.10 -16.92
C SER A 808 14.49 27.85 -17.74
N LYS A 809 15.79 27.58 -17.88
CA LYS A 809 16.29 26.38 -18.57
C LYS A 809 15.80 25.09 -17.89
N ASP A 810 15.92 25.01 -16.57
CA ASP A 810 15.41 23.89 -15.78
C ASP A 810 13.91 24.10 -15.50
N LYS A 811 13.13 23.04 -15.77
CA LYS A 811 11.66 23.04 -15.77
C LYS A 811 11.13 21.72 -15.21
N SER A 812 9.85 21.71 -14.84
CA SER A 812 9.13 20.48 -14.53
C SER A 812 9.14 19.55 -15.75
N GLY A 813 9.28 18.25 -15.51
CA GLY A 813 9.16 17.18 -16.49
C GLY A 813 8.60 15.92 -15.84
N ALA A 814 8.91 14.72 -16.36
CA ALA A 814 8.36 13.48 -15.82
C ALA A 814 8.83 13.19 -14.38
N TYR A 815 10.06 13.56 -14.05
CA TYR A 815 10.69 13.33 -12.75
C TYR A 815 10.53 14.55 -11.84
N LEU A 816 10.91 15.72 -12.36
CA LEU A 816 11.04 16.94 -11.56
C LEU A 816 9.72 17.68 -11.43
N PHE A 817 9.49 18.23 -10.24
CA PHE A 817 8.47 19.25 -10.01
C PHE A 817 9.18 20.57 -9.70
N ILE A 818 9.15 21.51 -10.65
CA ILE A 818 9.79 22.82 -10.54
C ILE A 818 8.72 23.89 -10.87
N PRO A 819 7.89 24.23 -9.88
CA PRO A 819 6.82 25.20 -10.09
C PRO A 819 7.37 26.62 -10.25
N ASP A 820 6.58 27.46 -10.91
CA ASP A 820 6.82 28.90 -11.10
C ASP A 820 6.42 29.77 -9.89
N GLY A 821 5.90 29.15 -8.83
CA GLY A 821 5.52 29.81 -7.59
C GLY A 821 4.59 28.94 -6.75
N ILE A 822 3.91 29.58 -5.80
CA ILE A 822 2.79 28.95 -5.09
C ILE A 822 1.62 28.69 -6.06
N ALA A 823 0.79 27.69 -5.77
CA ALA A 823 -0.37 27.37 -6.59
C ALA A 823 -1.32 28.57 -6.70
N VAL A 824 -1.88 28.78 -7.88
CA VAL A 824 -2.95 29.75 -8.10
C VAL A 824 -4.32 29.06 -8.12
N PRO A 825 -5.39 29.67 -7.57
CA PRO A 825 -6.73 29.09 -7.64
C PRO A 825 -7.13 28.75 -9.08
N TYR A 826 -7.80 27.61 -9.26
CA TYR A 826 -8.40 27.24 -10.54
C TYR A 826 -9.54 28.20 -10.84
N VAL A 827 -9.45 28.91 -11.96
CA VAL A 827 -10.48 29.85 -12.41
C VAL A 827 -11.12 29.31 -13.68
N GLN A 828 -12.44 29.23 -13.69
CA GLN A 828 -13.24 29.01 -14.89
C GLN A 828 -14.15 30.21 -15.16
N LYS A 829 -14.54 30.37 -16.43
CA LYS A 829 -15.31 31.54 -16.89
C LYS A 829 -16.78 31.50 -16.46
N GLU A 830 -17.37 30.32 -16.37
CA GLU A 830 -18.79 30.12 -16.08
C GLU A 830 -18.99 29.41 -14.74
N THR A 831 -20.10 29.71 -14.07
CA THR A 831 -20.50 28.98 -12.86
C THR A 831 -20.75 27.51 -13.20
N PRO A 832 -20.21 26.54 -12.43
CA PRO A 832 -20.35 25.14 -12.74
C PRO A 832 -21.82 24.70 -12.62
N THR A 833 -22.21 23.74 -13.46
CA THR A 833 -23.45 22.98 -13.21
C THR A 833 -23.23 22.05 -12.04
N VAL A 834 -24.18 22.01 -11.11
CA VAL A 834 -24.16 21.13 -9.93
C VAL A 834 -25.39 20.25 -9.95
N ARG A 835 -25.19 18.93 -9.86
CA ARG A 835 -26.27 17.95 -9.69
C ARG A 835 -26.25 17.42 -8.27
N VAL A 836 -27.38 17.53 -7.59
CA VAL A 836 -27.60 16.95 -6.26
C VAL A 836 -28.58 15.80 -6.41
N VAL A 837 -28.22 14.61 -5.94
CA VAL A 837 -29.09 13.44 -5.91
C VAL A 837 -29.33 13.07 -4.46
N GLU A 838 -30.59 13.03 -4.04
CA GLU A 838 -30.99 12.61 -2.70
C GLU A 838 -31.79 11.31 -2.77
N GLY A 839 -31.35 10.30 -2.01
CA GLY A 839 -32.05 9.03 -1.93
C GLY A 839 -31.89 8.32 -0.59
N PRO A 840 -32.65 7.24 -0.38
CA PRO A 840 -32.71 6.54 0.90
C PRO A 840 -31.44 5.77 1.29
N LEU A 841 -30.67 5.31 0.31
CA LEU A 841 -29.43 4.54 0.50
C LEU A 841 -28.17 5.38 0.34
N PHE A 842 -28.17 6.36 -0.55
CA PHE A 842 -27.07 7.32 -0.68
C PHE A 842 -27.57 8.67 -1.19
N SER A 843 -26.79 9.70 -0.90
CA SER A 843 -26.93 11.03 -1.51
C SER A 843 -25.59 11.46 -2.09
N GLU A 844 -25.61 12.23 -3.18
CA GLU A 844 -24.39 12.70 -3.83
C GLU A 844 -24.52 14.10 -4.43
N VAL A 845 -23.39 14.77 -4.55
CA VAL A 845 -23.21 16.03 -5.27
C VAL A 845 -22.20 15.81 -6.37
N VAL A 846 -22.57 16.15 -7.61
CA VAL A 846 -21.69 16.10 -8.78
C VAL A 846 -21.52 17.50 -9.33
N THR A 847 -20.29 17.98 -9.37
CA THR A 847 -19.94 19.29 -9.94
C THR A 847 -19.22 19.10 -11.27
N TYR A 848 -19.59 19.94 -12.24
CA TYR A 848 -19.06 19.89 -13.60
C TYR A 848 -18.25 21.16 -13.90
N TYR A 849 -16.93 21.01 -13.89
CA TYR A 849 -15.97 22.03 -14.29
C TYR A 849 -15.38 21.70 -15.66
N GLN A 850 -14.70 22.66 -16.29
CA GLN A 850 -14.13 22.47 -17.63
C GLN A 850 -13.09 21.33 -17.68
N HIS A 851 -12.19 21.25 -16.69
CA HIS A 851 -11.08 20.29 -16.67
C HIS A 851 -11.26 19.15 -15.66
N PHE A 852 -12.34 19.17 -14.88
CA PHE A 852 -12.63 18.09 -13.95
C PHE A 852 -14.13 17.96 -13.66
N GLN A 853 -14.54 16.76 -13.26
CA GLN A 853 -15.84 16.50 -12.66
C GLN A 853 -15.61 15.89 -11.27
N GLN A 854 -16.16 16.50 -10.23
CA GLN A 854 -16.06 15.97 -8.86
C GLN A 854 -17.40 15.43 -8.39
N THR A 855 -17.40 14.17 -7.96
CA THR A 855 -18.52 13.50 -7.28
C THR A 855 -18.16 13.32 -5.81
N ILE A 856 -18.99 13.83 -4.90
CA ILE A 856 -18.92 13.56 -3.47
C ILE A 856 -20.19 12.81 -3.08
N ARG A 857 -20.02 11.60 -2.52
CA ARG A 857 -21.13 10.71 -2.15
C ARG A 857 -21.01 10.31 -0.67
N ILE A 858 -22.15 10.28 0.00
CA ILE A 858 -22.29 9.71 1.35
C ILE A 858 -23.36 8.62 1.34
N HIS A 859 -23.10 7.55 2.08
CA HIS A 859 -24.02 6.42 2.17
C HIS A 859 -24.81 6.49 3.47
N ASN A 860 -26.09 6.19 3.37
CA ASN A 860 -27.01 6.07 4.51
C ASN A 860 -27.04 4.61 4.99
N VAL A 861 -25.86 4.04 5.23
CA VAL A 861 -25.68 2.68 5.76
C VAL A 861 -24.79 2.73 7.00
N PRO A 862 -24.98 1.87 8.00
CA PRO A 862 -24.10 1.86 9.16
C PRO A 862 -22.71 1.35 8.78
N GLY A 863 -21.71 1.75 9.56
CA GLY A 863 -20.33 1.32 9.42
C GLY A 863 -19.48 2.13 8.45
N VAL A 864 -18.39 1.52 7.98
CA VAL A 864 -17.29 2.22 7.28
C VAL A 864 -17.77 3.09 6.11
N ASP A 865 -18.71 2.58 5.30
CA ASP A 865 -19.27 3.31 4.16
C ASP A 865 -20.13 4.52 4.55
N GLY A 866 -20.77 4.51 5.72
CA GLY A 866 -21.57 5.63 6.22
C GLY A 866 -20.80 6.61 7.10
N LEU A 867 -19.61 6.23 7.58
CA LEU A 867 -18.73 7.05 8.42
C LEU A 867 -17.69 7.85 7.62
N SER A 868 -17.55 7.56 6.32
CA SER A 868 -16.60 8.25 5.42
C SER A 868 -17.31 8.81 4.19
N LEU A 869 -16.66 9.75 3.50
CA LEU A 869 -17.15 10.34 2.26
C LEU A 869 -16.39 9.73 1.07
N ASP A 870 -17.12 9.31 0.04
CA ASP A 870 -16.52 8.90 -1.23
C ASP A 870 -16.31 10.12 -2.14
N ILE A 871 -15.08 10.32 -2.60
CA ILE A 871 -14.73 11.42 -3.51
C ILE A 871 -14.14 10.82 -4.79
N THR A 872 -14.75 11.13 -5.94
CA THR A 872 -14.19 10.82 -7.25
C THR A 872 -13.99 12.11 -8.03
N THR A 873 -12.76 12.39 -8.45
CA THR A 873 -12.41 13.53 -9.30
C THR A 873 -11.93 13.01 -10.65
N LEU A 874 -12.79 13.09 -11.66
CA LEU A 874 -12.45 12.76 -13.03
C LEU A 874 -11.75 13.97 -13.68
N VAL A 875 -10.47 13.84 -13.98
CA VAL A 875 -9.62 14.91 -14.53
C VAL A 875 -9.39 14.73 -16.02
N ASP A 876 -9.45 15.83 -16.76
CA ASP A 876 -9.09 15.93 -18.16
C ASP A 876 -8.38 17.27 -18.43
N ILE A 877 -7.05 17.25 -18.37
CA ILE A 877 -6.20 18.43 -18.64
C ILE A 877 -5.49 18.34 -19.99
N ARG A 878 -5.96 17.51 -20.92
CA ARG A 878 -5.30 17.26 -22.21
C ARG A 878 -5.16 18.51 -23.09
N ASP A 879 -6.01 19.51 -22.88
CA ASP A 879 -5.99 20.80 -23.56
C ASP A 879 -5.09 21.85 -22.86
N GLN A 880 -4.57 21.55 -21.67
CA GLN A 880 -3.68 22.44 -20.93
C GLN A 880 -2.23 22.26 -21.36
N ASN A 881 -1.41 23.29 -21.17
CA ASN A 881 0.03 23.23 -21.42
C ASN A 881 0.80 23.75 -20.21
N ASN A 882 1.75 22.96 -19.72
CA ASN A 882 2.58 23.30 -18.57
C ASN A 882 1.74 23.64 -17.32
N LYS A 883 0.78 22.77 -17.02
CA LYS A 883 -0.10 22.88 -15.87
C LYS A 883 -0.13 21.59 -15.08
N GLU A 884 -0.15 21.74 -13.77
CA GLU A 884 -0.34 20.65 -12.81
C GLU A 884 -1.56 21.01 -11.96
N LEU A 885 -2.61 20.19 -12.02
CA LEU A 885 -3.88 20.42 -11.33
C LEU A 885 -3.82 19.78 -9.94
N ALA A 886 -4.16 20.53 -8.91
CA ALA A 886 -4.15 20.08 -7.52
C ALA A 886 -5.53 20.23 -6.86
N MET A 887 -5.84 19.35 -5.91
CA MET A 887 -6.95 19.48 -4.97
C MET A 887 -6.39 19.78 -3.58
N ARG A 888 -6.92 20.81 -2.92
CA ARG A 888 -6.55 21.21 -1.56
C ARG A 888 -7.75 21.13 -0.63
N LEU A 889 -7.54 20.52 0.52
CA LEU A 889 -8.43 20.53 1.68
C LEU A 889 -7.97 21.64 2.61
N VAL A 890 -8.88 22.50 3.05
CA VAL A 890 -8.64 23.58 4.00
C VAL A 890 -9.57 23.42 5.19
N THR A 891 -8.99 23.34 6.39
CA THR A 891 -9.69 23.01 7.64
C THR A 891 -9.28 23.94 8.77
N ASP A 892 -10.01 23.89 9.88
CA ASP A 892 -9.65 24.60 11.11
C ASP A 892 -8.76 23.76 12.05
N ILE A 893 -8.31 22.57 11.62
CA ILE A 893 -7.42 21.67 12.38
C ILE A 893 -6.05 22.34 12.55
N GLN A 894 -5.60 22.46 13.79
CA GLN A 894 -4.33 23.13 14.13
C GLN A 894 -3.13 22.18 14.01
N SER A 895 -2.81 21.77 12.78
CA SER A 895 -1.72 20.82 12.50
C SER A 895 -0.31 21.42 12.52
N GLU A 896 -0.20 22.73 12.77
CA GLU A 896 1.05 23.50 12.69
C GLU A 896 1.83 23.24 11.39
N ASP A 897 3.09 22.80 11.49
CA ASP A 897 3.96 22.42 10.37
C ASP A 897 4.01 20.91 10.14
N ARG A 898 3.11 20.12 10.74
CA ARG A 898 3.12 18.66 10.69
C ARG A 898 1.99 18.08 9.87
N PHE A 899 2.32 17.00 9.18
CA PHE A 899 1.39 16.14 8.47
C PHE A 899 1.99 14.74 8.36
N TYR A 900 1.20 13.78 7.90
CA TYR A 900 1.58 12.37 7.92
C TYR A 900 1.28 11.78 6.56
N THR A 901 2.23 11.02 6.00
CA THR A 901 2.04 10.31 4.73
C THR A 901 2.44 8.86 4.89
N ASP A 902 1.78 7.97 4.16
CA ASP A 902 2.17 6.57 4.18
C ASP A 902 3.43 6.29 3.35
N LEU A 903 4.12 5.21 3.69
CA LEU A 903 5.18 4.60 2.90
C LEU A 903 4.68 3.26 2.38
N ASN A 904 4.46 3.20 1.07
CA ASN A 904 4.05 2.01 0.32
C ASN A 904 2.76 1.33 0.83
N GLY A 905 1.89 2.03 1.57
CA GLY A 905 0.73 1.44 2.24
C GLY A 905 1.03 0.55 3.45
N LEU A 906 2.30 0.46 3.88
CA LEU A 906 2.71 -0.38 5.01
C LEU A 906 2.71 0.37 6.34
N GLN A 907 3.29 1.57 6.36
CA GLN A 907 3.56 2.35 7.57
C GLN A 907 3.31 3.84 7.34
N ILE A 908 3.10 4.60 8.41
CA ILE A 908 2.98 6.06 8.34
C ILE A 908 4.29 6.72 8.76
N GLN A 909 4.76 7.66 7.94
CA GLN A 909 5.91 8.50 8.21
C GLN A 909 5.45 9.93 8.54
N PRO A 910 5.68 10.42 9.78
CA PRO A 910 5.51 11.82 10.09
C PRO A 910 6.38 12.70 9.21
N ARG A 911 5.79 13.78 8.70
CA ARG A 911 6.40 14.81 7.84
C ARG A 911 6.35 16.16 8.54
N ARG A 912 7.27 17.03 8.15
CA ARG A 912 7.33 18.42 8.59
C ARG A 912 7.51 19.33 7.40
N TYR A 913 6.73 20.41 7.34
CA TYR A 913 6.95 21.50 6.43
C TYR A 913 8.20 22.27 6.84
N PHE A 914 9.19 22.32 5.95
CA PHE A 914 10.42 23.07 6.14
C PHE A 914 10.43 24.31 5.26
N GLN A 915 10.18 25.48 5.85
CA GLN A 915 10.23 26.77 5.14
C GLN A 915 11.62 27.06 4.54
N LYS A 916 12.68 26.50 5.11
CA LYS A 916 14.06 26.61 4.59
C LYS A 916 14.28 25.86 3.26
N LEU A 917 13.39 24.94 2.92
CA LEU A 917 13.43 24.17 1.68
C LEU A 917 12.48 24.79 0.63
N PRO A 918 12.75 24.64 -0.67
CA PRO A 918 11.85 25.09 -1.70
C PRO A 918 10.53 24.29 -1.68
N LEU A 919 9.49 24.83 -2.30
CA LEU A 919 8.13 24.26 -2.26
C LEU A 919 8.11 22.77 -2.66
N GLN A 920 8.75 22.42 -3.77
CA GLN A 920 8.77 21.06 -4.30
C GLN A 920 9.46 20.02 -3.40
N ALA A 921 10.28 20.47 -2.45
CA ALA A 921 10.94 19.60 -1.46
C ALA A 921 9.99 19.12 -0.37
N ASN A 922 8.88 19.83 -0.17
CA ASN A 922 7.87 19.53 0.84
C ASN A 922 6.74 18.64 0.29
N PHE A 923 6.88 18.14 -0.94
CA PHE A 923 5.99 17.14 -1.52
C PHE A 923 6.53 15.75 -1.23
N TYR A 924 5.64 14.85 -0.83
CA TYR A 924 5.94 13.47 -0.46
C TYR A 924 5.02 12.51 -1.20
N PRO A 925 5.42 11.23 -1.36
CA PRO A 925 4.53 10.24 -1.94
C PRO A 925 3.37 9.93 -0.99
N MET A 926 2.19 9.74 -1.57
CA MET A 926 0.97 9.25 -0.93
C MET A 926 0.46 8.02 -1.69
N PRO A 927 1.05 6.84 -1.47
CA PRO A 927 0.61 5.62 -2.14
C PRO A 927 -0.79 5.14 -1.70
N THR A 928 -1.22 5.41 -0.46
CA THR A 928 -2.55 5.00 0.04
C THR A 928 -3.26 6.01 0.95
N MET A 929 -2.55 6.84 1.72
CA MET A 929 -3.18 7.82 2.61
C MET A 929 -2.24 8.92 3.12
N ALA A 930 -2.82 10.08 3.44
CA ALA A 930 -2.19 11.14 4.19
C ALA A 930 -3.17 11.78 5.18
N TYR A 931 -2.68 12.33 6.28
CA TYR A 931 -3.54 13.02 7.26
C TYR A 931 -2.87 14.20 7.95
N ILE A 932 -3.72 15.05 8.48
CA ILE A 932 -3.40 16.11 9.45
C ILE A 932 -4.22 15.87 10.71
N GLN A 933 -3.69 16.31 11.84
CA GLN A 933 -4.36 16.16 13.13
C GLN A 933 -3.97 17.27 14.09
N ASP A 934 -4.83 17.52 15.07
CA ASP A 934 -4.54 18.31 16.25
C ASP A 934 -4.96 17.56 17.53
N SER A 935 -5.20 18.27 18.63
CA SER A 935 -5.62 17.66 19.90
C SER A 935 -7.05 17.11 19.91
N GLN A 936 -7.90 17.49 18.94
CA GLN A 936 -9.33 17.18 18.89
C GLN A 936 -9.71 16.33 17.69
N TYR A 937 -9.13 16.59 16.52
CA TYR A 937 -9.53 15.98 15.26
C TYR A 937 -8.36 15.41 14.48
N ARG A 938 -8.64 14.37 13.69
CA ARG A 938 -7.79 13.88 12.60
C ARG A 938 -8.62 13.88 11.32
N LEU A 939 -8.07 14.43 10.25
CA LEU A 939 -8.64 14.35 8.90
C LEU A 939 -7.71 13.52 8.02
N THR A 940 -8.20 12.36 7.59
CA THR A 940 -7.45 11.42 6.74
C THR A 940 -8.02 11.41 5.32
N LEU A 941 -7.15 11.66 4.34
CA LEU A 941 -7.41 11.48 2.93
C LEU A 941 -6.80 10.15 2.48
N HIS A 942 -7.66 9.16 2.21
CA HIS A 942 -7.29 7.90 1.58
C HIS A 942 -7.35 8.00 0.07
N THR A 943 -6.51 7.26 -0.63
CA THR A 943 -6.44 7.27 -2.10
C THR A 943 -6.40 5.85 -2.68
N ALA A 944 -6.98 5.68 -3.88
CA ALA A 944 -6.95 4.43 -4.64
C ALA A 944 -5.85 4.41 -5.72
N GLN A 945 -4.94 5.38 -5.70
CA GLN A 945 -3.80 5.50 -6.62
C GLN A 945 -2.69 6.31 -5.96
N ALA A 946 -1.43 6.01 -6.26
CA ALA A 946 -0.33 6.82 -5.75
C ALA A 946 -0.34 8.23 -6.35
N LEU A 947 -0.15 9.25 -5.51
CA LEU A 947 -0.08 10.66 -5.90
C LEU A 947 0.95 11.42 -5.03
N GLY A 948 1.32 12.63 -5.44
CA GLY A 948 2.13 13.54 -4.62
C GLY A 948 1.26 14.39 -3.70
N VAL A 949 1.61 14.45 -2.41
CA VAL A 949 0.87 15.19 -1.38
C VAL A 949 1.78 16.14 -0.57
N THR A 950 1.21 17.20 -0.02
CA THR A 950 1.89 18.12 0.90
C THR A 950 0.92 18.76 1.90
N SER A 951 1.48 19.41 2.93
CA SER A 951 0.81 20.39 3.78
C SER A 951 1.70 21.63 3.86
N LEU A 952 1.33 22.69 3.13
CA LEU A 952 2.13 23.93 3.06
C LEU A 952 1.75 24.96 4.13
N ALA A 953 0.63 24.74 4.83
CA ALA A 953 0.18 25.55 5.95
C ALA A 953 -0.69 24.71 6.88
N SER A 954 -0.78 25.16 8.14
CA SER A 954 -1.61 24.50 9.14
C SER A 954 -3.06 24.34 8.67
N GLY A 955 -3.65 23.17 8.93
CA GLY A 955 -5.01 22.86 8.55
C GLY A 955 -5.19 22.52 7.06
N GLN A 956 -4.10 22.41 6.28
CA GLN A 956 -4.16 22.11 4.85
C GLN A 956 -3.62 20.73 4.50
N LEU A 957 -4.24 20.10 3.50
CA LEU A 957 -3.68 18.97 2.76
C LEU A 957 -3.88 19.23 1.27
N GLU A 958 -2.84 19.06 0.46
CA GLU A 958 -2.90 19.27 -0.98
C GLU A 958 -2.35 18.07 -1.72
N VAL A 959 -3.08 17.61 -2.74
CA VAL A 959 -2.69 16.49 -3.61
C VAL A 959 -2.70 16.91 -5.07
N ILE A 960 -1.64 16.59 -5.82
CA ILE A 960 -1.61 16.78 -7.28
C ILE A 960 -2.42 15.67 -7.94
N MET A 961 -3.33 16.03 -8.83
CA MET A 961 -4.29 15.11 -9.47
C MET A 961 -3.84 14.64 -10.85
N ASP A 962 -3.23 15.53 -11.64
CA ASP A 962 -2.59 15.22 -12.92
C ASP A 962 -1.65 16.37 -13.32
N ARG A 963 -0.70 16.11 -14.22
CA ARG A 963 0.31 17.06 -14.67
C ARG A 963 0.62 16.89 -16.15
N ARG A 964 0.66 18.01 -16.88
CA ARG A 964 0.89 18.05 -18.33
C ARG A 964 1.99 19.03 -18.68
N LEU A 965 3.09 18.52 -19.25
CA LEU A 965 4.37 19.22 -19.36
C LEU A 965 4.96 19.05 -20.75
N MET A 966 5.33 20.16 -21.37
CA MET A 966 5.66 20.20 -22.80
C MET A 966 7.13 19.90 -23.12
N GLN A 967 7.96 19.85 -22.10
CA GLN A 967 9.42 19.73 -22.17
C GLN A 967 9.92 18.52 -21.37
N ASP A 968 11.13 18.09 -21.71
CA ASP A 968 11.94 17.17 -20.91
C ASP A 968 12.61 17.92 -19.74
N ASP A 969 12.87 17.22 -18.64
CA ASP A 969 13.57 17.75 -17.45
C ASP A 969 15.05 17.34 -17.38
N ASN A 970 15.62 16.88 -18.50
CA ASN A 970 17.02 16.52 -18.68
C ASN A 970 17.49 15.41 -17.74
N ARG A 971 16.65 14.38 -17.53
CA ARG A 971 17.01 13.15 -16.80
C ARG A 971 17.14 11.90 -17.68
N GLY A 972 17.20 12.09 -19.00
CA GLY A 972 17.50 11.03 -19.97
C GLY A 972 16.29 10.49 -20.72
N LEU A 973 15.07 10.76 -20.23
CA LEU A 973 13.83 10.37 -20.91
C LEU A 973 13.72 10.96 -22.33
N GLY A 974 14.09 12.22 -22.50
CA GLY A 974 14.10 12.91 -23.79
C GLY A 974 12.70 13.25 -24.31
N GLN A 975 11.69 13.36 -23.42
CA GLN A 975 10.35 13.83 -23.77
C GLN A 975 9.62 14.45 -22.57
N GLY A 976 8.64 15.31 -22.86
CA GLY A 976 7.66 15.77 -21.85
C GLY A 976 6.48 14.83 -21.67
N LEU A 977 5.62 15.14 -20.69
CA LEU A 977 4.36 14.45 -20.40
C LEU A 977 3.20 15.06 -21.20
N LYS A 978 2.98 14.52 -22.41
CA LYS A 978 1.96 15.00 -23.37
C LYS A 978 0.86 13.99 -23.66
N ASP A 979 0.88 12.84 -23.00
CA ASP A 979 0.03 11.68 -23.24
C ASP A 979 -1.00 11.46 -22.12
N ASN A 980 -1.38 12.54 -21.42
CA ASN A 980 -2.44 12.52 -20.40
C ASN A 980 -3.71 11.84 -20.91
N LYS A 981 -4.36 11.09 -20.02
CA LYS A 981 -5.63 10.39 -20.26
C LYS A 981 -6.67 10.93 -19.30
N ARG A 982 -7.96 10.77 -19.66
CA ARG A 982 -9.05 11.04 -18.70
C ARG A 982 -8.86 10.12 -17.49
N THR A 983 -8.63 10.69 -16.33
CA THR A 983 -8.21 9.95 -15.14
C THR A 983 -9.22 10.12 -14.02
N ALA A 984 -9.77 9.02 -13.51
CA ALA A 984 -10.67 9.03 -12.36
C ALA A 984 -9.84 8.86 -11.07
N ASN A 985 -9.50 9.97 -10.42
CA ASN A 985 -8.84 9.95 -9.12
C ASN A 985 -9.87 9.67 -8.02
N ARG A 986 -9.67 8.61 -7.25
CA ARG A 986 -10.62 8.18 -6.21
C ARG A 986 -10.02 8.29 -4.83
N PHE A 987 -10.85 8.75 -3.88
CA PHE A 987 -10.48 9.00 -2.51
C PHE A 987 -11.60 8.65 -1.55
N ARG A 988 -11.22 8.42 -0.29
CA ARG A 988 -12.14 8.51 0.85
C ARG A 988 -11.65 9.54 1.83
N LEU A 989 -12.56 10.37 2.33
CA LEU A 989 -12.26 11.36 3.35
C LEU A 989 -12.89 10.91 4.67
N LEU A 990 -12.06 10.81 5.71
CA LEU A 990 -12.45 10.34 7.03
C LEU A 990 -12.09 11.40 8.08
N LEU A 991 -13.11 11.88 8.81
CA LEU A 991 -12.96 12.83 9.92
C LEU A 991 -13.19 12.10 11.25
N GLU A 992 -12.13 11.99 12.05
CA GLU A 992 -12.15 11.27 13.32
C GLU A 992 -11.94 12.23 14.50
N ARG A 993 -12.52 11.88 15.65
CA ARG A 993 -12.42 12.64 16.89
C ARG A 993 -11.43 11.95 17.81
N ARG A 994 -10.55 12.71 18.45
CA ARG A 994 -9.58 12.22 19.43
C ARG A 994 -10.18 12.23 20.83
N SER A 995 -9.97 11.13 21.54
CA SER A 995 -10.39 10.96 22.93
C SER A 995 -9.61 11.88 23.88
N SER A 996 -10.24 12.29 24.99
CA SER A 996 -9.67 13.26 25.95
C SER A 996 -8.37 12.82 26.65
N GLY A 997 -8.02 11.53 26.59
CA GLY A 997 -6.75 10.98 27.09
C GLY A 997 -5.57 11.10 26.13
N SER A 998 -5.81 11.43 24.84
CA SER A 998 -4.81 11.49 23.75
C SER A 998 -4.38 12.94 23.43
N ARG A 999 -4.32 13.81 24.45
CA ARG A 999 -4.14 15.27 24.30
C ARG A 999 -2.69 15.73 24.11
N THR A 1000 -1.71 14.85 24.21
CA THR A 1000 -0.31 15.23 23.92
C THR A 1000 -0.12 15.27 22.41
N VAL A 1001 0.31 16.42 21.88
CA VAL A 1001 0.68 16.57 20.47
C VAL A 1001 1.75 15.53 20.14
N ASP A 1002 1.43 14.58 19.26
CA ASP A 1002 2.31 13.49 18.86
C ASP A 1002 3.59 14.07 18.22
N SER A 1003 4.67 14.16 19.01
CA SER A 1003 6.01 14.54 18.55
C SER A 1003 6.90 13.34 18.27
N GLY A 1004 6.34 12.13 18.30
CA GLY A 1004 7.07 10.90 18.05
C GLY A 1004 7.45 10.74 16.57
N PRO A 1005 8.49 9.93 16.29
CA PRO A 1005 8.93 9.62 14.93
C PRO A 1005 8.00 8.63 14.20
N VAL A 1006 6.92 8.18 14.85
CA VAL A 1006 5.93 7.24 14.32
C VAL A 1006 4.52 7.74 14.56
N SER A 1007 3.59 7.27 13.73
CA SER A 1007 2.16 7.44 13.93
C SER A 1007 1.45 6.24 13.32
N PHE A 1008 0.21 5.98 13.75
CA PHE A 1008 -0.56 4.82 13.29
C PHE A 1008 -1.98 5.24 12.91
N PRO A 1009 -2.56 4.64 11.85
CA PRO A 1009 -3.98 4.82 11.55
C PRO A 1009 -4.86 4.19 12.65
N SER A 1010 -6.08 4.69 12.80
CA SER A 1010 -7.11 3.98 13.55
C SER A 1010 -7.53 2.71 12.82
N LEU A 1011 -8.23 1.82 13.52
CA LEU A 1011 -8.86 0.66 12.89
C LEU A 1011 -9.85 1.08 11.78
N LEU A 1012 -10.64 2.14 12.01
CA LEU A 1012 -11.59 2.64 11.01
C LEU A 1012 -10.85 3.18 9.77
N SER A 1013 -9.74 3.87 9.95
CA SER A 1013 -8.87 4.37 8.87
C SER A 1013 -8.27 3.22 8.05
N HIS A 1014 -7.75 2.17 8.71
CA HIS A 1014 -7.28 0.97 8.01
C HIS A 1014 -8.37 0.33 7.15
N LEU A 1015 -9.56 0.12 7.72
CA LEU A 1015 -10.69 -0.48 7.00
C LEU A 1015 -11.19 0.40 5.86
N THR A 1016 -11.18 1.72 6.04
CA THR A 1016 -11.54 2.70 5.00
C THR A 1016 -10.59 2.59 3.81
N SER A 1017 -9.28 2.49 4.08
CA SER A 1017 -8.26 2.26 3.05
C SER A 1017 -8.46 0.92 2.33
N THR A 1018 -8.67 -0.16 3.08
CA THR A 1018 -8.89 -1.52 2.53
C THR A 1018 -10.12 -1.59 1.64
N ILE A 1019 -11.23 -0.99 2.05
CA ILE A 1019 -12.51 -0.99 1.30
C ILE A 1019 -12.42 -0.15 0.03
N LEU A 1020 -11.65 0.95 0.06
CA LEU A 1020 -11.36 1.79 -1.12
C LEU A 1020 -10.51 1.03 -2.15
N ASN A 1021 -9.47 0.32 -1.70
CA ASN A 1021 -8.53 -0.39 -2.58
C ASN A 1021 -9.04 -1.77 -3.02
N HIS A 1022 -10.00 -2.36 -2.30
CA HIS A 1022 -10.58 -3.67 -2.61
C HIS A 1022 -12.11 -3.60 -2.73
N GLU A 1023 -12.57 -3.22 -3.92
CA GLU A 1023 -14.00 -3.09 -4.21
C GLU A 1023 -14.74 -4.43 -4.31
N VAL A 1024 -16.05 -4.39 -4.03
CA VAL A 1024 -16.94 -5.52 -4.32
C VAL A 1024 -17.03 -5.71 -5.83
N LEU A 1025 -16.84 -6.95 -6.30
CA LEU A 1025 -16.99 -7.27 -7.71
C LEU A 1025 -18.37 -7.85 -7.98
N ALA A 1026 -19.09 -7.30 -8.96
CA ALA A 1026 -20.38 -7.80 -9.40
C ALA A 1026 -20.22 -8.73 -10.61
N LEU A 1027 -20.75 -9.94 -10.47
CA LEU A 1027 -20.61 -11.04 -11.42
C LEU A 1027 -22.01 -11.54 -11.84
N PRO A 1028 -22.68 -10.87 -12.80
CA PRO A 1028 -23.97 -11.34 -13.30
C PRO A 1028 -23.85 -12.70 -14.01
N VAL A 1029 -24.87 -13.54 -13.85
CA VAL A 1029 -24.94 -14.85 -14.52
C VAL A 1029 -25.43 -14.66 -15.95
N ILE A 1030 -24.75 -15.29 -16.90
CA ILE A 1030 -25.15 -15.27 -18.32
C ILE A 1030 -26.44 -16.10 -18.49
N PRO A 1031 -27.52 -15.58 -19.11
CA PRO A 1031 -28.76 -16.32 -19.29
C PRO A 1031 -28.54 -17.62 -20.09
N LYS A 1032 -29.17 -18.72 -19.68
CA LYS A 1032 -29.07 -20.02 -20.38
C LYS A 1032 -30.46 -20.53 -20.78
N LYS A 1033 -30.58 -21.05 -22.01
CA LYS A 1033 -31.82 -21.62 -22.56
C LYS A 1033 -32.38 -22.81 -21.76
N ARG A 1034 -31.50 -23.57 -21.07
CA ARG A 1034 -31.87 -24.75 -20.26
C ARG A 1034 -32.15 -24.42 -18.79
N GLY A 1035 -32.24 -23.14 -18.44
CA GLY A 1035 -32.35 -22.69 -17.05
C GLY A 1035 -31.00 -22.60 -16.35
N ILE A 1036 -30.99 -21.97 -15.18
CA ILE A 1036 -29.81 -21.79 -14.33
C ILE A 1036 -29.83 -22.86 -13.22
N PRO A 1037 -28.74 -23.63 -13.02
CA PRO A 1037 -28.63 -24.56 -11.90
C PRO A 1037 -28.78 -23.84 -10.55
N LEU A 1038 -29.15 -24.58 -9.51
CA LEU A 1038 -29.30 -23.99 -8.18
C LEU A 1038 -27.94 -23.50 -7.64
N LEU A 1039 -27.87 -22.20 -7.35
CA LEU A 1039 -26.70 -21.52 -6.80
C LEU A 1039 -26.84 -21.37 -5.29
N ARG A 1040 -25.71 -21.20 -4.60
CA ARG A 1040 -25.64 -20.98 -3.15
C ARG A 1040 -24.54 -19.98 -2.81
N THR A 1041 -24.79 -19.13 -1.82
CA THR A 1041 -23.79 -18.25 -1.21
C THR A 1041 -22.62 -19.07 -0.67
N PHE A 1042 -21.40 -18.68 -1.04
CA PHE A 1042 -20.17 -19.29 -0.58
C PHE A 1042 -19.53 -18.43 0.50
N SER A 1043 -19.37 -19.00 1.69
CA SER A 1043 -18.68 -18.36 2.82
C SER A 1043 -17.47 -19.21 3.20
N PRO A 1044 -16.24 -18.84 2.77
CA PRO A 1044 -15.07 -19.67 2.98
C PRO A 1044 -14.58 -19.70 4.42
N LEU A 1045 -14.75 -18.61 5.18
CA LEU A 1045 -14.24 -18.55 6.55
C LEU A 1045 -15.27 -19.04 7.57
N ALA A 1046 -14.84 -19.84 8.54
CA ALA A 1046 -15.66 -20.26 9.68
C ALA A 1046 -16.09 -19.03 10.51
N THR A 1047 -15.14 -18.14 10.77
CA THR A 1047 -15.27 -16.85 11.46
C THR A 1047 -14.48 -15.78 10.71
N ALA A 1048 -14.88 -14.51 10.78
CA ALA A 1048 -14.05 -13.42 10.26
C ALA A 1048 -12.65 -13.40 10.92
N LEU A 1049 -11.65 -12.88 10.21
CA LEU A 1049 -10.33 -12.68 10.82
C LEU A 1049 -10.40 -11.60 11.91
N PRO A 1050 -9.49 -11.63 12.90
CA PRO A 1050 -9.36 -10.53 13.86
C PRO A 1050 -9.20 -9.19 13.14
N CYS A 1051 -9.75 -8.11 13.72
CA CYS A 1051 -9.80 -6.80 13.05
C CYS A 1051 -8.44 -6.19 12.74
N ASP A 1052 -7.43 -6.56 13.51
CA ASP A 1052 -6.05 -6.12 13.37
C ASP A 1052 -5.23 -7.06 12.48
N VAL A 1053 -5.83 -8.08 11.87
CA VAL A 1053 -5.14 -9.03 10.99
C VAL A 1053 -5.67 -8.91 9.57
N HIS A 1054 -4.82 -8.40 8.68
CA HIS A 1054 -5.07 -8.32 7.25
C HIS A 1054 -4.54 -9.55 6.53
N LEU A 1055 -5.39 -10.17 5.71
CA LEU A 1055 -4.97 -11.23 4.79
C LEU A 1055 -4.31 -10.59 3.57
N LEU A 1056 -2.98 -10.51 3.56
CA LEU A 1056 -2.27 -9.90 2.44
C LEU A 1056 -2.48 -10.72 1.15
N ASN A 1057 -2.33 -12.03 1.23
CA ASN A 1057 -2.60 -12.92 0.10
C ASN A 1057 -2.85 -14.37 0.55
N LEU A 1058 -3.60 -15.12 -0.25
CA LEU A 1058 -3.70 -16.58 -0.18
C LEU A 1058 -3.45 -17.11 -1.60
N ARG A 1059 -2.19 -17.44 -1.91
CA ARG A 1059 -1.75 -17.73 -3.29
C ARG A 1059 -1.27 -19.16 -3.46
N SER A 1060 -1.66 -19.81 -4.55
CA SER A 1060 -1.23 -21.17 -4.87
C SER A 1060 0.26 -21.20 -5.25
N ILE A 1061 1.02 -22.10 -4.64
CA ILE A 1061 2.46 -22.27 -4.91
C ILE A 1061 2.62 -23.14 -6.16
N GLN A 1062 3.57 -22.78 -7.04
CA GLN A 1062 3.83 -23.52 -8.29
C GLN A 1062 4.22 -24.98 -8.02
N SER A 1063 3.78 -25.90 -8.88
CA SER A 1063 4.20 -27.30 -8.84
C SER A 1063 5.58 -27.49 -9.53
N GLN A 1064 6.03 -28.74 -9.64
CA GLN A 1064 7.19 -29.08 -10.47
C GLN A 1064 6.94 -28.74 -11.94
N ASP A 1065 5.74 -29.03 -12.44
CA ASP A 1065 5.29 -28.55 -13.74
C ASP A 1065 5.01 -27.04 -13.66
N ALA A 1066 5.61 -26.29 -14.60
CA ALA A 1066 5.64 -24.83 -14.57
C ALA A 1066 4.25 -24.19 -14.70
N ASN A 1067 3.29 -24.90 -15.32
CA ASN A 1067 1.98 -24.35 -15.66
C ASN A 1067 0.86 -24.81 -14.71
N SER A 1068 1.20 -25.48 -13.61
CA SER A 1068 0.20 -26.05 -12.69
C SER A 1068 0.46 -25.69 -11.22
N PRO A 1069 -0.61 -25.59 -10.41
CA PRO A 1069 -0.48 -25.34 -8.98
C PRO A 1069 -0.08 -26.62 -8.24
N SER A 1070 0.78 -26.47 -7.23
CA SER A 1070 1.10 -27.54 -6.27
C SER A 1070 -0.10 -27.79 -5.31
N PRO A 1071 -0.03 -28.84 -4.46
CA PRO A 1071 -1.00 -29.03 -3.38
C PRO A 1071 -0.87 -28.00 -2.24
N HIS A 1072 0.09 -27.07 -2.32
CA HIS A 1072 0.38 -26.10 -1.28
C HIS A 1072 -0.05 -24.68 -1.66
N THR A 1073 -0.44 -23.92 -0.65
CA THR A 1073 -0.86 -22.53 -0.75
C THR A 1073 -0.06 -21.69 0.24
N ALA A 1074 0.38 -20.51 -0.16
CA ALA A 1074 1.01 -19.55 0.74
C ALA A 1074 -0.05 -18.64 1.37
N LEU A 1075 -0.09 -18.59 2.69
CA LEU A 1075 -0.89 -17.68 3.49
C LEU A 1075 0.02 -16.55 3.98
N LEU A 1076 -0.22 -15.32 3.52
CA LEU A 1076 0.52 -14.14 3.92
C LEU A 1076 -0.37 -13.25 4.80
N LEU A 1077 0.10 -12.94 5.99
CA LEU A 1077 -0.64 -12.16 6.98
C LEU A 1077 0.14 -10.90 7.35
N HIS A 1078 -0.58 -9.80 7.55
CA HIS A 1078 -0.08 -8.56 8.14
C HIS A 1078 -0.90 -8.26 9.38
N ARG A 1079 -0.25 -8.12 10.54
CA ARG A 1079 -0.91 -7.54 11.71
C ARG A 1079 -0.72 -6.04 11.73
N LEU A 1080 -1.81 -5.29 11.76
CA LEU A 1080 -1.85 -3.83 11.68
C LEU A 1080 -1.43 -3.19 13.01
N GLY A 1081 -0.66 -2.09 12.95
CA GLY A 1081 -0.48 -1.18 14.08
C GLY A 1081 -1.66 -0.22 14.19
N LEU A 1082 -2.25 -0.11 15.39
CA LEU A 1082 -3.49 0.62 15.63
C LEU A 1082 -3.31 1.78 16.60
N ASP A 1083 -3.79 2.96 16.22
CA ASP A 1083 -4.01 4.08 17.14
C ASP A 1083 -5.44 4.01 17.72
N CYS A 1084 -5.53 3.65 19.01
CA CYS A 1084 -6.80 3.60 19.74
C CYS A 1084 -7.21 4.95 20.35
N GLY A 1085 -6.42 6.02 20.14
CA GLY A 1085 -6.74 7.36 20.63
C GLY A 1085 -7.94 8.01 19.94
N LEU A 1086 -8.44 7.41 18.85
CA LEU A 1086 -9.53 7.89 18.02
C LEU A 1086 -10.84 7.15 18.33
N GLU A 1087 -11.93 7.91 18.45
CA GLU A 1087 -13.25 7.38 18.77
C GLU A 1087 -13.86 6.67 17.56
N ILE A 1088 -14.31 5.42 17.77
CA ILE A 1088 -15.06 4.64 16.77
C ILE A 1088 -16.42 4.31 17.37
N GLN A 1089 -17.48 4.83 16.77
CA GLN A 1089 -18.86 4.49 17.12
C GLN A 1089 -19.50 3.71 15.97
N ASN A 1090 -20.11 2.56 16.29
CA ASN A 1090 -20.91 1.75 15.36
C ASN A 1090 -20.21 1.42 14.02
N PRO A 1091 -19.14 0.60 14.01
CA PRO A 1091 -18.40 0.27 12.79
C PRO A 1091 -19.20 -0.56 11.77
N GLY A 1092 -20.43 -0.97 12.09
CA GLY A 1092 -21.36 -1.64 11.18
C GLY A 1092 -21.15 -3.15 11.01
N PHE A 1093 -20.21 -3.73 11.75
CA PHE A 1093 -19.94 -5.16 11.78
C PHE A 1093 -19.40 -5.58 13.16
N ASN A 1094 -19.42 -6.88 13.43
CA ASN A 1094 -18.88 -7.44 14.67
C ASN A 1094 -17.41 -7.74 14.52
N CYS A 1095 -16.61 -7.21 15.43
CA CYS A 1095 -15.18 -7.44 15.37
C CYS A 1095 -14.49 -7.43 16.73
N THR A 1096 -13.41 -8.21 16.83
CA THR A 1096 -12.62 -8.35 18.04
C THR A 1096 -11.15 -8.52 17.68
N THR A 1097 -10.28 -7.81 18.38
CA THR A 1097 -8.84 -8.08 18.29
C THR A 1097 -8.47 -9.23 19.22
N THR A 1098 -7.44 -10.00 18.86
CA THR A 1098 -7.09 -11.24 19.55
C THR A 1098 -5.68 -11.23 20.12
N GLN A 1099 -5.08 -10.05 20.31
CA GLN A 1099 -3.66 -9.93 20.64
C GLN A 1099 -2.76 -10.65 19.63
N GLY A 1100 -3.12 -10.58 18.35
CA GLY A 1100 -2.39 -11.20 17.26
C GLY A 1100 -2.50 -12.72 17.19
N LYS A 1101 -3.41 -13.33 17.97
CA LYS A 1101 -3.62 -14.78 17.98
C LYS A 1101 -4.60 -15.21 16.90
N LEU A 1102 -4.20 -16.14 16.05
CA LEU A 1102 -5.04 -16.71 14.99
C LEU A 1102 -4.92 -18.23 14.95
N ALA A 1103 -6.04 -18.92 15.15
CA ALA A 1103 -6.13 -20.36 14.90
C ALA A 1103 -6.40 -20.61 13.41
N VAL A 1104 -5.51 -21.32 12.72
CA VAL A 1104 -5.69 -21.70 11.31
C VAL A 1104 -6.48 -23.01 11.17
N SER A 1105 -6.42 -23.87 12.19
CA SER A 1105 -7.26 -25.08 12.26
C SER A 1105 -8.74 -24.70 12.20
N GLY A 1106 -9.48 -25.26 11.25
CA GLY A 1106 -10.90 -24.96 11.07
C GLY A 1106 -11.20 -23.54 10.59
N LEU A 1107 -10.21 -22.74 10.21
CA LEU A 1107 -10.42 -21.38 9.67
C LEU A 1107 -11.22 -21.41 8.37
N PHE A 1108 -10.91 -22.36 7.49
CA PHE A 1108 -11.60 -22.54 6.21
C PHE A 1108 -12.72 -23.59 6.36
N ARG A 1109 -13.96 -23.23 6.01
CA ARG A 1109 -15.11 -24.13 6.09
C ARG A 1109 -14.97 -25.24 5.05
N SER A 1110 -15.26 -26.47 5.47
CA SER A 1110 -15.28 -27.64 4.57
C SER A 1110 -13.94 -27.93 3.88
N LEU A 1111 -12.83 -27.55 4.51
CA LEU A 1111 -11.47 -27.91 4.14
C LEU A 1111 -10.69 -28.28 5.40
N ASP A 1112 -9.85 -29.31 5.31
CA ASP A 1112 -9.02 -29.76 6.41
C ASP A 1112 -7.58 -29.24 6.26
N LEU A 1113 -7.02 -28.77 7.37
CA LEU A 1113 -5.62 -28.34 7.44
C LEU A 1113 -4.72 -29.55 7.67
N HIS A 1114 -3.87 -29.87 6.69
CA HIS A 1114 -2.92 -30.99 6.77
C HIS A 1114 -1.48 -30.56 7.06
N LEU A 1115 -1.11 -29.34 6.71
CA LEU A 1115 0.21 -28.78 6.95
C LEU A 1115 0.08 -27.29 7.26
N LEU A 1116 0.73 -26.85 8.33
CA LEU A 1116 0.99 -25.46 8.65
C LEU A 1116 2.49 -25.28 8.90
N GLN A 1117 3.18 -24.63 7.99
CA GLN A 1117 4.63 -24.45 8.07
C GLN A 1117 5.01 -22.98 7.97
N PRO A 1118 5.67 -22.37 8.98
CA PRO A 1118 6.16 -21.01 8.88
C PRO A 1118 7.27 -20.90 7.83
N MET A 1119 7.27 -19.80 7.09
CA MET A 1119 8.20 -19.52 6.01
C MET A 1119 8.73 -18.10 6.11
N SER A 1120 9.91 -17.84 5.53
CA SER A 1120 10.33 -16.47 5.20
C SER A 1120 9.30 -15.78 4.30
N LEU A 1121 9.32 -14.45 4.26
CA LEU A 1121 8.37 -13.64 3.49
C LEU A 1121 8.18 -14.14 2.04
N THR A 1122 9.29 -14.53 1.40
CA THR A 1122 9.33 -14.94 -0.01
C THR A 1122 9.35 -16.46 -0.23
N LEU A 1123 9.01 -17.24 0.80
CA LEU A 1123 8.87 -18.71 0.73
C LEU A 1123 10.16 -19.51 0.48
N MET A 1124 11.35 -18.89 0.53
CA MET A 1124 12.63 -19.58 0.28
C MET A 1124 13.17 -20.34 1.49
N TYR A 1125 12.88 -19.86 2.70
CA TYR A 1125 13.33 -20.49 3.94
C TYR A 1125 12.13 -21.00 4.71
N SER A 1126 12.22 -22.24 5.19
CA SER A 1126 11.17 -22.87 5.99
C SER A 1126 11.65 -23.09 7.42
N GLU A 1127 10.72 -22.96 8.36
CA GLU A 1127 10.88 -23.39 9.73
C GLU A 1127 10.20 -24.76 9.92
N PRO A 1128 10.45 -25.47 11.04
CA PRO A 1128 9.76 -26.72 11.33
C PRO A 1128 8.22 -26.56 11.29
N PRO A 1129 7.48 -27.51 10.69
CA PRO A 1129 6.02 -27.46 10.68
C PRO A 1129 5.44 -27.36 12.09
N LEU A 1130 4.41 -26.54 12.25
CA LEU A 1130 3.62 -26.44 13.46
C LEU A 1130 2.59 -27.58 13.53
N SER A 1131 2.09 -27.86 14.73
CA SER A 1131 0.91 -28.71 14.88
C SER A 1131 -0.28 -28.05 14.19
N ASN A 1132 -1.15 -28.84 13.55
CA ASN A 1132 -2.31 -28.29 12.84
C ASN A 1132 -3.26 -27.54 13.79
N ASN A 1133 -3.25 -27.85 15.09
CA ASN A 1133 -4.04 -27.15 16.12
C ASN A 1133 -3.30 -25.97 16.77
N SER A 1134 -2.11 -25.61 16.29
CA SER A 1134 -1.36 -24.46 16.80
C SER A 1134 -2.07 -23.14 16.50
N VAL A 1135 -1.94 -22.20 17.44
CA VAL A 1135 -2.38 -20.82 17.29
C VAL A 1135 -1.17 -19.98 16.88
N ILE A 1136 -1.25 -19.32 15.73
CA ILE A 1136 -0.24 -18.37 15.26
C ILE A 1136 -0.32 -17.12 16.14
N THR A 1137 0.82 -16.55 16.50
CA THR A 1137 0.91 -15.25 17.17
C THR A 1137 1.68 -14.29 16.27
N LEU A 1138 1.16 -13.08 16.11
CA LEU A 1138 1.74 -12.01 15.30
C LEU A 1138 1.93 -10.77 16.18
N GLU A 1139 3.09 -10.11 16.10
CA GLU A 1139 3.30 -8.81 16.74
C GLU A 1139 2.70 -7.67 15.88
N PRO A 1140 2.34 -6.51 16.45
CA PRO A 1140 1.87 -5.38 15.65
C PRO A 1140 2.90 -4.95 14.60
N MET A 1141 2.43 -4.59 13.41
CA MET A 1141 3.22 -4.31 12.20
C MET A 1141 3.94 -5.54 11.61
N GLU A 1142 3.73 -6.74 12.13
CA GLU A 1142 4.40 -7.94 11.66
C GLU A 1142 3.82 -8.47 10.33
N LEU A 1143 4.71 -8.75 9.38
CA LEU A 1143 4.44 -9.58 8.20
C LEU A 1143 4.95 -11.01 8.43
N SER A 1144 4.06 -11.99 8.21
CA SER A 1144 4.37 -13.41 8.35
C SER A 1144 3.79 -14.23 7.21
N THR A 1145 4.54 -15.24 6.79
CA THR A 1145 4.16 -16.12 5.68
C THR A 1145 4.14 -17.57 6.14
N PHE A 1146 3.12 -18.31 5.73
CA PHE A 1146 2.95 -19.72 6.05
C PHE A 1146 2.67 -20.53 4.78
N LYS A 1147 3.26 -21.71 4.68
CA LYS A 1147 2.92 -22.71 3.67
C LYS A 1147 1.87 -23.64 4.25
N LEU A 1148 0.73 -23.71 3.57
CA LEU A 1148 -0.42 -24.53 3.93
C LEU A 1148 -0.58 -25.70 2.97
N LYS A 1149 -1.12 -26.81 3.48
CA LYS A 1149 -1.78 -27.84 2.66
C LYS A 1149 -3.23 -27.95 3.13
N LEU A 1150 -4.15 -27.51 2.28
CA LEU A 1150 -5.58 -27.63 2.47
C LEU A 1150 -6.06 -28.80 1.61
N HIS A 1151 -6.84 -29.71 2.18
CA HIS A 1151 -7.46 -30.80 1.44
C HIS A 1151 -8.94 -30.81 1.67
#